data_AF-A0A1E7YKI3-F1
#
_entry.id   AF-A0A1E7YKI3-F1
#
_cell.length_a   1.000
_cell.length_b   1.000
_cell.length_c   1.000
_cell.angle_alpha   90.00
_cell.angle_beta   90.00
_cell.angle_gamma   90.00
#
_symmetry.space_group_name_H-M   'P 1'
#
loop_
_entity.id
_entity.type
_entity.pdbx_description
1 polymer ?
#
loop_
_entity_poly.entity_id
_entity_poly.type
_entity_poly.pdbx_seq_one_letter_code
_entity_poly.pdbx_strand_id
1 'polypeptide(L)'
;MAEPYVIKMPQLSDTMTEGVLVSWEKQPGDRVERGDVVATIETDKAIMDVEVFRSGFLAGPLAAVDSVVPVGEAIGYLTDTPQGSVDSPGMVTADSAKSTDSRARAAVEAEAESASVPAPAASAAPAENAYPIKMPQLSDTMTEGVLVSWEKQLGDRVERGDIVATVETDKAIMDVEVFRSGFLSGPMLSVDSVVPVGEAMAWLVDSADKVQREAKRALASATGGAANRSVGTPAPTPATAPVVTPAEPAPAVPSDGSIRPAPRPRGAKATPYARLLAGSRGLSLDGLRGSGPDGVIVAADVSAQTAAASNVAAAAVAVPGDGRPMTAIEKSISQAMTASLTIPVFHVTMHIRPEALQRAAKAEGVSFTVALAKAVSEALLRQPRINAAYQHPDRIVEGRPHDIGIAATTEDGSLVVPVLRDLANKDLKTLQEEWTPLLERARKRRLSPADYQHPTFTISNMGMYGVSQFDAIVTPGTAAILAVAATGPDGMPVTISADHRVVNGADAAAFLKDLKALVEAPQSWLGASGPAIPEGNYDVQVLVIGAGPGGEDCARELAENGIRVAMVNHAPLPGGECLWRGCIPSKAWRAAADRIRDRVHDAAMGIQLGEPHLDWQQLEQHRRSIVQTRGEMALKTDQGMKIQVLEGHARFTGPHSVDIEGRDARTLTFAACVIAAGAPAFVPPIPGAKEALAAGAAVTSDTVWDLTAPPKRLCIIGAGAIGMEMAQMFHDFGAEVTVLEALPRPVAEMEAELAEQLMRALAKNSPRLQVFTDVQVKDISGEAGNLQIRYGKGQETQVVAADLLLIATGKRPDTSGLALERAGVRLGERGAIAVDTRGQTSVPHIYAVGDVVGGYMLAHTAAQQGRVAAANLLGHRATYEARKDCGVTFTRPQVAFVGLTTEQAKAAGLDVVEVKVPMSIDAKAMMTGETDGLIKMVAERQSHRIVGVHFLTDHADTLVGEAVMMVSAELTLEQVATAIHPHPTQTELFGEMARRLLSRLRRSARAKA
;
A
#
# COMPACT_ATOMS: atom_id res chain seq x y z
N MET A 1 -44.95 25.62 -2.74
CA MET A 1 -44.52 24.58 -3.70
C MET A 1 -45.70 24.23 -4.59
N ALA A 2 -45.46 23.89 -5.86
CA ALA A 2 -46.53 23.52 -6.79
C ALA A 2 -46.80 22.00 -6.80
N GLU A 3 -45.81 21.20 -6.38
CA GLU A 3 -45.83 19.74 -6.40
C GLU A 3 -45.33 19.19 -5.04
N PRO A 4 -45.82 18.02 -4.59
CA PRO A 4 -45.31 17.35 -3.40
C PRO A 4 -43.90 16.79 -3.63
N TYR A 5 -43.04 16.85 -2.61
CA TYR A 5 -41.70 16.26 -2.67
C TYR A 5 -41.77 14.76 -2.35
N VAL A 6 -41.31 13.92 -3.27
CA VAL A 6 -41.35 12.46 -3.12
C VAL A 6 -40.19 11.98 -2.23
N ILE A 7 -40.52 11.26 -1.16
CA ILE A 7 -39.59 10.47 -0.36
C ILE A 7 -39.44 9.13 -1.07
N LYS A 8 -38.23 8.79 -1.51
CA LYS A 8 -37.92 7.57 -2.28
C LYS A 8 -37.12 6.58 -1.44
N MET A 9 -37.24 5.29 -1.74
CA MET A 9 -36.35 4.25 -1.19
C MET A 9 -34.89 4.55 -1.63
N PRO A 10 -33.95 4.82 -0.71
CA PRO A 10 -32.56 5.15 -1.04
C PRO A 10 -31.77 3.92 -1.52
N GLN A 11 -30.72 4.15 -2.31
CA GLN A 11 -29.73 3.13 -2.62
C GLN A 11 -28.61 3.17 -1.59
N LEU A 12 -28.41 2.07 -0.86
CA LEU A 12 -27.37 1.96 0.19
C LEU A 12 -26.12 1.19 -0.25
N SER A 13 -26.16 0.52 -1.40
CA SER A 13 -24.99 -0.04 -2.08
C SER A 13 -25.25 -0.21 -3.57
N ASP A 14 -24.17 -0.26 -4.36
CA ASP A 14 -24.20 -0.44 -5.83
C ASP A 14 -24.92 -1.75 -6.26
N THR A 15 -25.06 -2.70 -5.34
CA THR A 15 -25.74 -3.99 -5.53
C THR A 15 -27.17 -4.06 -5.00
N MET A 16 -27.67 -3.02 -4.33
CA MET A 16 -29.03 -2.98 -3.77
C MET A 16 -30.07 -2.63 -4.84
N THR A 17 -31.09 -3.49 -5.01
CA THR A 17 -32.20 -3.26 -5.96
C THR A 17 -33.54 -2.95 -5.28
N GLU A 18 -33.71 -3.36 -4.02
CA GLU A 18 -34.92 -3.19 -3.22
C GLU A 18 -34.59 -3.14 -1.72
N GLY A 19 -35.51 -2.63 -0.91
CA GLY A 19 -35.41 -2.61 0.56
C GLY A 19 -36.78 -2.83 1.20
N VAL A 20 -36.80 -3.26 2.47
CA VAL A 20 -38.03 -3.48 3.25
C VAL A 20 -38.27 -2.27 4.16
N LEU A 21 -39.51 -1.79 4.23
CA LEU A 21 -39.88 -0.68 5.11
C LEU A 21 -40.27 -1.19 6.51
N VAL A 22 -39.44 -0.91 7.52
CA VAL A 22 -39.59 -1.45 8.89
C VAL A 22 -40.52 -0.60 9.74
N SER A 23 -40.47 0.72 9.61
CA SER A 23 -41.31 1.64 10.40
C SER A 23 -41.39 3.04 9.79
N TRP A 24 -42.43 3.79 10.19
CA TRP A 24 -42.53 5.24 10.01
C TRP A 24 -42.33 5.92 11.36
N GLU A 25 -41.36 6.82 11.45
CA GLU A 25 -41.01 7.59 12.65
C GLU A 25 -41.82 8.89 12.79
N LYS A 26 -42.67 9.18 11.80
CA LYS A 26 -43.56 10.35 11.72
C LYS A 26 -44.92 9.92 11.15
N GLN A 27 -46.00 10.57 11.55
CA GLN A 27 -47.37 10.27 11.08
C GLN A 27 -47.81 11.20 9.94
N PRO A 28 -48.75 10.80 9.07
CA PRO A 28 -49.35 11.71 8.10
C PRO A 28 -49.95 12.96 8.78
N GLY A 29 -49.53 14.14 8.34
CA GLY A 29 -49.85 15.43 8.94
C GLY A 29 -48.77 16.00 9.87
N ASP A 30 -47.77 15.21 10.29
CA ASP A 30 -46.65 15.70 11.08
C ASP A 30 -45.74 16.62 10.25
N ARG A 31 -45.22 17.68 10.90
CA ARG A 31 -44.18 18.53 10.33
C ARG A 31 -42.82 17.87 10.47
N VAL A 32 -42.06 17.91 9.38
CA VAL A 32 -40.73 17.34 9.24
C VAL A 32 -39.78 18.44 8.77
N GLU A 33 -38.57 18.51 9.33
CA GLU A 33 -37.55 19.47 8.90
C GLU A 33 -36.34 18.78 8.23
N ARG A 34 -35.53 19.53 7.46
CA ARG A 34 -34.37 18.97 6.75
C ARG A 34 -33.37 18.33 7.74
N GLY A 35 -33.14 17.03 7.60
CA GLY A 35 -32.32 16.22 8.50
C GLY A 35 -33.11 15.44 9.56
N ASP A 36 -34.44 15.56 9.61
CA ASP A 36 -35.27 14.63 10.38
C ASP A 36 -35.28 13.25 9.72
N VAL A 37 -35.19 12.20 10.55
CA VAL A 37 -35.58 10.83 10.18
C VAL A 37 -37.11 10.75 10.04
N VAL A 38 -37.57 10.09 8.98
CA VAL A 38 -39.02 9.86 8.71
C VAL A 38 -39.43 8.39 8.76
N ALA A 39 -38.50 7.47 8.48
CA ALA A 39 -38.77 6.03 8.39
C ALA A 39 -37.49 5.22 8.62
N THR A 40 -37.64 3.95 8.96
CA THR A 40 -36.53 2.99 9.09
C THR A 40 -36.69 1.89 8.03
N ILE A 41 -35.60 1.49 7.38
CA ILE A 41 -35.58 0.46 6.33
C ILE A 41 -34.58 -0.66 6.64
N GLU A 42 -34.86 -1.86 6.15
CA GLU A 42 -33.99 -3.04 6.23
C GLU A 42 -33.56 -3.51 4.84
N THR A 43 -32.33 -3.99 4.76
CA THR A 43 -31.67 -4.55 3.58
C THR A 43 -30.96 -5.85 3.94
N ASP A 44 -30.49 -6.61 2.95
CA ASP A 44 -29.72 -7.84 3.19
C ASP A 44 -28.29 -7.61 3.77
N LYS A 45 -27.98 -6.37 4.19
CA LYS A 45 -26.70 -5.95 4.79
C LYS A 45 -26.85 -5.13 6.06
N ALA A 46 -27.87 -4.27 6.16
CA ALA A 46 -28.05 -3.33 7.26
C ALA A 46 -29.51 -2.87 7.44
N ILE A 47 -29.83 -2.45 8.66
CA ILE A 47 -31.02 -1.64 9.00
C ILE A 47 -30.54 -0.19 9.13
N MET A 48 -31.24 0.76 8.51
CA MET A 48 -30.84 2.17 8.46
C MET A 48 -32.03 3.14 8.46
N ASP A 49 -31.79 4.32 9.00
CA ASP A 49 -32.74 5.43 9.09
C ASP A 49 -32.78 6.22 7.77
N VAL A 50 -33.98 6.67 7.36
CA VAL A 50 -34.20 7.51 6.17
C VAL A 50 -34.42 8.96 6.60
N GLU A 51 -33.44 9.81 6.35
CA GLU A 51 -33.53 11.28 6.53
C GLU A 51 -34.15 11.98 5.32
N VAL A 52 -34.83 13.11 5.53
CA VAL A 52 -35.33 13.96 4.43
C VAL A 52 -34.51 15.23 4.19
N PHE A 53 -34.24 15.52 2.92
CA PHE A 53 -33.45 16.68 2.50
C PHE A 53 -34.27 17.98 2.30
N ARG A 54 -35.58 17.95 2.59
CA ARG A 54 -36.48 19.12 2.56
C ARG A 54 -37.43 19.10 3.76
N SER A 55 -37.79 20.29 4.25
CA SER A 55 -38.86 20.45 5.25
C SER A 55 -40.24 20.43 4.59
N GLY A 56 -41.26 19.94 5.30
CA GLY A 56 -42.66 19.88 4.84
C GLY A 56 -43.57 19.18 5.86
N PHE A 57 -44.75 18.75 5.42
CA PHE A 57 -45.65 17.90 6.20
C PHE A 57 -45.75 16.52 5.55
N LEU A 58 -45.65 15.43 6.33
CA LEU A 58 -45.73 14.07 5.80
C LEU A 58 -47.14 13.80 5.25
N ALA A 59 -47.21 13.31 4.01
CA ALA A 59 -48.45 13.09 3.27
C ALA A 59 -48.50 11.69 2.67
N GLY A 60 -49.70 11.11 2.68
CA GLY A 60 -49.97 9.80 2.09
C GLY A 60 -50.28 9.86 0.58
N PRO A 61 -50.23 8.71 -0.12
CA PRO A 61 -50.03 7.37 0.46
C PRO A 61 -48.59 7.15 0.92
N LEU A 62 -48.47 6.44 2.04
CA LEU A 62 -47.22 5.89 2.53
C LEU A 62 -47.16 4.42 2.12
N ALA A 63 -45.98 3.94 1.77
CA ALA A 63 -45.71 2.51 1.64
C ALA A 63 -45.99 1.81 2.97
N ALA A 64 -46.49 0.58 2.90
CA ALA A 64 -46.85 -0.18 4.08
C ALA A 64 -45.60 -0.65 4.83
N VAL A 65 -45.69 -0.73 6.15
CA VAL A 65 -44.71 -1.49 6.95
C VAL A 65 -44.70 -2.95 6.48
N ASP A 66 -43.52 -3.58 6.51
CA ASP A 66 -43.20 -4.89 5.96
C ASP A 66 -43.31 -5.01 4.42
N SER A 67 -43.52 -3.89 3.69
CA SER A 67 -43.52 -3.93 2.22
C SER A 67 -42.11 -3.80 1.64
N VAL A 68 -41.83 -4.62 0.61
CA VAL A 68 -40.63 -4.53 -0.23
C VAL A 68 -40.85 -3.44 -1.26
N VAL A 69 -39.97 -2.45 -1.32
CA VAL A 69 -40.02 -1.32 -2.25
C VAL A 69 -38.72 -1.25 -3.05
N PRO A 70 -38.78 -1.21 -4.40
CA PRO A 70 -37.57 -1.05 -5.22
C PRO A 70 -36.82 0.24 -4.94
N VAL A 71 -35.49 0.21 -5.11
CA VAL A 71 -34.64 1.41 -5.00
C VAL A 71 -35.10 2.47 -5.99
N GLY A 72 -35.28 3.70 -5.49
CA GLY A 72 -35.77 4.83 -6.26
C GLY A 72 -37.30 4.94 -6.36
N GLU A 73 -38.09 3.96 -5.92
CA GLU A 73 -39.55 4.07 -5.87
C GLU A 73 -40.06 4.90 -4.68
N ALA A 74 -41.28 5.41 -4.80
CA ALA A 74 -41.89 6.29 -3.79
C ALA A 74 -42.31 5.52 -2.53
N ILE A 75 -41.77 5.89 -1.36
CA ILE A 75 -42.23 5.41 -0.05
C ILE A 75 -43.21 6.39 0.62
N GLY A 76 -43.14 7.69 0.32
CA GLY A 76 -44.07 8.69 0.87
C GLY A 76 -43.87 10.08 0.27
N TYR A 77 -44.57 11.09 0.77
CA TYR A 77 -44.56 12.45 0.20
C TYR A 77 -44.45 13.52 1.29
N LEU A 78 -43.88 14.68 0.96
CA LEU A 78 -43.95 15.91 1.76
C LEU A 78 -44.73 17.01 1.03
N THR A 79 -45.68 17.65 1.72
CA THR A 79 -46.51 18.75 1.21
C THR A 79 -46.28 20.05 2.01
N ASP A 80 -46.78 21.18 1.50
CA ASP A 80 -46.76 22.47 2.24
C ASP A 80 -47.83 22.57 3.33
N THR A 81 -48.85 21.71 3.32
CA THR A 81 -50.04 21.85 4.17
C THR A 81 -50.42 20.53 4.86
N PRO A 82 -50.80 20.54 6.16
CA PRO A 82 -51.12 19.32 6.93
C PRO A 82 -52.31 18.48 6.44
N GLN A 83 -52.96 18.88 5.35
CA GLN A 83 -54.22 18.32 4.85
C GLN A 83 -54.17 17.97 3.35
N GLY A 84 -52.98 18.03 2.72
CA GLY A 84 -52.80 17.60 1.34
C GLY A 84 -52.67 16.08 1.22
N SER A 85 -53.74 15.39 0.82
CA SER A 85 -53.68 14.00 0.34
C SER A 85 -53.18 13.96 -1.10
N VAL A 86 -52.26 13.03 -1.43
CA VAL A 86 -51.76 12.83 -2.79
C VAL A 86 -52.51 11.66 -3.43
N ASP A 87 -53.44 11.92 -4.35
CA ASP A 87 -54.17 10.84 -5.03
C ASP A 87 -53.22 10.03 -5.94
N SER A 88 -53.07 8.72 -5.67
CA SER A 88 -52.21 7.81 -6.43
C SER A 88 -53.02 6.80 -7.26
N PRO A 89 -52.68 6.55 -8.53
CA PRO A 89 -53.47 5.69 -9.41
C PRO A 89 -53.20 4.19 -9.21
N GLY A 90 -54.01 3.56 -8.35
CA GLY A 90 -54.53 2.20 -8.54
C GLY A 90 -53.56 1.01 -8.63
N MET A 91 -53.25 0.39 -7.49
CA MET A 91 -52.78 -1.00 -7.44
C MET A 91 -53.96 -1.97 -7.59
N VAL A 92 -53.84 -3.00 -8.46
CA VAL A 92 -54.90 -4.02 -8.68
C VAL A 92 -54.29 -5.43 -8.60
N THR A 93 -54.94 -6.32 -7.86
CA THR A 93 -54.46 -7.68 -7.55
C THR A 93 -55.20 -8.78 -8.31
N ALA A 94 -54.43 -9.74 -8.85
CA ALA A 94 -54.74 -11.15 -9.11
C ALA A 94 -56.15 -11.61 -9.59
N ASP A 95 -56.20 -12.31 -10.74
CA ASP A 95 -56.41 -13.77 -10.75
C ASP A 95 -55.92 -14.37 -12.10
N SER A 96 -56.25 -15.64 -12.40
CA SER A 96 -55.45 -16.56 -13.21
C SER A 96 -56.18 -17.18 -14.42
N ALA A 97 -55.55 -17.12 -15.61
CA ALA A 97 -55.96 -17.93 -16.77
C ALA A 97 -54.84 -18.12 -17.84
N LYS A 98 -54.40 -19.38 -18.00
CA LYS A 98 -53.85 -20.09 -19.18
C LYS A 98 -53.43 -19.30 -20.46
N SER A 99 -52.21 -19.61 -20.95
CA SER A 99 -51.87 -20.03 -22.34
C SER A 99 -52.37 -19.17 -23.54
N THR A 100 -51.56 -18.66 -24.49
CA THR A 100 -50.21 -19.08 -24.94
C THR A 100 -49.57 -18.03 -25.87
N ASP A 101 -48.25 -18.15 -26.11
CA ASP A 101 -47.47 -17.55 -27.22
C ASP A 101 -47.10 -16.04 -27.13
N SER A 102 -46.32 -15.52 -28.10
CA SER A 102 -45.06 -14.83 -27.79
C SER A 102 -44.79 -13.41 -28.36
N ARG A 103 -43.79 -12.73 -27.74
CA ARG A 103 -42.90 -11.63 -28.23
C ARG A 103 -43.33 -10.12 -28.23
N ALA A 104 -42.82 -9.41 -27.21
CA ALA A 104 -41.79 -8.33 -27.29
C ALA A 104 -42.13 -6.79 -27.38
N ARG A 105 -41.58 -6.05 -26.38
CA ARG A 105 -41.02 -4.65 -26.34
C ARG A 105 -41.91 -3.36 -26.33
N ALA A 106 -41.74 -2.55 -25.26
CA ALA A 106 -41.76 -1.05 -25.17
C ALA A 106 -43.10 -0.26 -25.31
N ALA A 107 -43.24 1.07 -25.09
CA ALA A 107 -42.75 2.12 -24.13
C ALA A 107 -43.31 3.53 -24.60
N VAL A 108 -43.31 4.73 -23.93
CA VAL A 108 -42.96 5.25 -22.57
C VAL A 108 -43.60 6.68 -22.34
N GLU A 109 -43.77 7.11 -21.07
CA GLU A 109 -43.90 8.49 -20.45
C GLU A 109 -44.87 9.66 -20.90
N ALA A 110 -45.39 10.36 -19.86
CA ALA A 110 -45.54 11.84 -19.60
C ALA A 110 -46.38 12.79 -20.53
N GLU A 111 -46.67 14.10 -20.28
CA GLU A 111 -46.38 15.13 -19.20
C GLU A 111 -47.35 16.38 -19.23
N ALA A 112 -47.00 17.49 -18.53
CA ALA A 112 -47.36 18.94 -18.70
C ALA A 112 -48.64 19.50 -18.01
N GLU A 113 -48.85 20.80 -17.68
CA GLU A 113 -48.11 22.11 -17.81
C GLU A 113 -48.72 23.24 -16.90
N SER A 114 -48.11 24.44 -16.86
CA SER A 114 -48.66 25.82 -16.60
C SER A 114 -48.67 26.39 -15.15
N ALA A 115 -48.61 27.71 -14.86
CA ALA A 115 -48.04 28.97 -15.45
C ALA A 115 -48.18 30.09 -14.33
N SER A 116 -47.93 31.43 -14.39
CA SER A 116 -47.47 32.54 -15.28
C SER A 116 -47.19 33.78 -14.34
N VAL A 117 -46.88 35.07 -14.63
CA VAL A 117 -46.13 35.92 -15.62
C VAL A 117 -46.24 37.39 -15.10
N PRO A 118 -45.15 38.17 -14.87
CA PRO A 118 -44.83 39.35 -15.73
C PRO A 118 -43.31 39.75 -15.72
N ALA A 119 -42.96 41.03 -16.00
CA ALA A 119 -41.58 41.53 -16.21
C ALA A 119 -41.38 43.05 -15.89
N PRO A 120 -40.18 43.63 -16.15
CA PRO A 120 -40.02 44.36 -17.43
C PRO A 120 -38.64 44.28 -18.14
N ALA A 121 -38.69 44.16 -19.48
CA ALA A 121 -37.79 44.65 -20.54
C ALA A 121 -36.23 44.44 -20.52
N ALA A 122 -35.52 44.32 -21.65
CA ALA A 122 -35.69 43.50 -22.87
C ALA A 122 -34.47 43.72 -23.83
N SER A 123 -33.86 42.65 -24.37
CA SER A 123 -32.89 42.74 -25.47
C SER A 123 -32.79 41.44 -26.29
N ALA A 124 -33.53 41.39 -27.40
CA ALA A 124 -33.35 40.48 -28.55
C ALA A 124 -32.97 39.00 -28.28
N ALA A 125 -33.96 38.18 -27.92
CA ALA A 125 -33.91 36.73 -28.10
C ALA A 125 -34.40 36.32 -29.51
N PRO A 126 -34.10 35.09 -30.00
CA PRO A 126 -34.76 34.52 -31.18
C PRO A 126 -36.27 34.24 -30.96
N ALA A 127 -36.93 33.72 -31.99
CA ALA A 127 -38.40 33.66 -32.10
C ALA A 127 -39.13 32.78 -31.06
N GLU A 128 -40.46 32.86 -31.06
CA GLU A 128 -41.37 32.17 -30.13
C GLU A 128 -41.05 30.67 -29.95
N ASN A 129 -41.00 30.26 -28.67
CA ASN A 129 -40.67 28.92 -28.17
C ASN A 129 -39.19 28.48 -28.29
N ALA A 130 -38.23 29.37 -28.04
CA ALA A 130 -36.84 29.01 -27.76
C ALA A 130 -36.56 28.89 -26.24
N TYR A 131 -35.95 27.79 -25.78
CA TYR A 131 -35.58 27.53 -24.39
C TYR A 131 -34.06 27.61 -24.18
N PRO A 132 -33.53 28.40 -23.23
CA PRO A 132 -32.09 28.57 -23.06
C PRO A 132 -31.45 27.40 -22.30
N ILE A 133 -30.41 26.80 -22.88
CA ILE A 133 -29.45 25.94 -22.18
C ILE A 133 -28.50 26.87 -21.42
N LYS A 134 -28.28 26.65 -20.13
CA LYS A 134 -27.56 27.57 -19.23
C LYS A 134 -26.38 26.90 -18.54
N MET A 135 -25.36 27.70 -18.19
CA MET A 135 -24.24 27.25 -17.34
C MET A 135 -24.77 26.84 -15.96
N PRO A 136 -24.66 25.57 -15.53
CA PRO A 136 -25.16 25.11 -14.24
C PRO A 136 -24.33 25.64 -13.07
N GLN A 137 -24.92 25.71 -11.87
CA GLN A 137 -24.17 25.95 -10.64
C GLN A 137 -23.76 24.61 -10.04
N LEU A 138 -22.47 24.27 -10.12
CA LEU A 138 -21.92 22.98 -9.67
C LEU A 138 -21.30 23.04 -8.26
N SER A 139 -21.20 24.23 -7.67
CA SER A 139 -20.76 24.43 -6.29
C SER A 139 -21.27 25.75 -5.72
N ASP A 140 -21.59 25.80 -4.42
CA ASP A 140 -22.08 27.01 -3.73
C ASP A 140 -21.13 28.23 -3.83
N THR A 141 -19.84 27.99 -4.14
CA THR A 141 -18.84 29.05 -4.33
C THR A 141 -18.52 29.35 -5.81
N MET A 142 -19.16 28.67 -6.75
CA MET A 142 -18.94 28.86 -8.19
C MET A 142 -19.71 30.08 -8.71
N THR A 143 -19.02 30.98 -9.41
CA THR A 143 -19.62 32.16 -10.07
C THR A 143 -19.57 32.08 -11.59
N GLU A 144 -18.61 31.34 -12.14
CA GLU A 144 -18.38 31.15 -13.57
C GLU A 144 -17.74 29.77 -13.83
N GLY A 145 -17.85 29.27 -15.06
CA GLY A 145 -17.22 28.02 -15.51
C GLY A 145 -16.76 28.13 -16.97
N VAL A 146 -15.88 27.23 -17.40
CA VAL A 146 -15.32 27.21 -18.76
C VAL A 146 -15.99 26.13 -19.59
N LEU A 147 -16.38 26.45 -20.83
CA LEU A 147 -16.92 25.49 -21.79
C LEU A 147 -15.79 24.70 -22.49
N VAL A 148 -15.70 23.39 -22.24
CA VAL A 148 -14.63 22.51 -22.74
C VAL A 148 -14.99 21.90 -24.09
N SER A 149 -16.24 21.46 -24.27
CA SER A 149 -16.69 20.83 -25.52
C SER A 149 -18.21 20.92 -25.69
N TRP A 150 -18.67 20.73 -26.93
CA TRP A 150 -20.08 20.48 -27.26
C TRP A 150 -20.20 19.06 -27.82
N GLU A 151 -21.03 18.24 -27.18
CA GLU A 151 -21.27 16.83 -27.53
C GLU A 151 -22.41 16.66 -28.55
N LYS A 152 -23.10 17.75 -28.90
CA LYS A 152 -24.19 17.83 -29.88
C LYS A 152 -23.98 19.05 -30.81
N GLN A 153 -24.42 18.97 -32.06
CA GLN A 153 -24.22 19.99 -33.10
C GLN A 153 -25.49 20.79 -33.41
N LEU A 154 -25.35 21.92 -34.12
CA LEU A 154 -26.47 22.77 -34.54
C LEU A 154 -27.47 22.03 -35.44
N GLY A 155 -28.67 21.81 -34.92
CA GLY A 155 -29.76 21.08 -35.57
C GLY A 155 -29.91 19.64 -35.12
N ASP A 156 -29.06 19.13 -34.23
CA ASP A 156 -29.25 17.82 -33.63
C ASP A 156 -30.51 17.82 -32.75
N ARG A 157 -31.22 16.69 -32.76
CA ARG A 157 -32.30 16.42 -31.80
C ARG A 157 -31.67 16.02 -30.47
N VAL A 158 -32.16 16.66 -29.41
CA VAL A 158 -31.77 16.47 -28.03
C VAL A 158 -33.00 15.97 -27.28
N GLU A 159 -32.83 14.97 -26.43
CA GLU A 159 -33.90 14.43 -25.59
C GLU A 159 -33.61 14.66 -24.09
N ARG A 160 -34.64 14.62 -23.24
CA ARG A 160 -34.47 14.77 -21.79
C ARG A 160 -33.51 13.71 -21.26
N GLY A 161 -32.39 14.13 -20.67
CA GLY A 161 -31.30 13.23 -20.24
C GLY A 161 -30.09 13.20 -21.19
N ASP A 162 -30.14 13.87 -22.34
CA ASP A 162 -28.96 14.03 -23.20
C ASP A 162 -27.95 14.99 -22.58
N ILE A 163 -26.67 14.61 -22.66
CA ILE A 163 -25.53 15.52 -22.52
C ILE A 163 -25.40 16.34 -23.80
N VAL A 164 -25.23 17.67 -23.67
CA VAL A 164 -24.98 18.58 -24.80
C VAL A 164 -23.58 19.19 -24.80
N ALA A 165 -22.92 19.30 -23.66
CA ALA A 165 -21.63 19.95 -23.51
C ALA A 165 -20.91 19.46 -22.25
N THR A 166 -19.58 19.62 -22.21
CA THR A 166 -18.77 19.41 -21.00
C THR A 166 -18.18 20.74 -20.54
N VAL A 167 -18.18 20.98 -19.22
CA VAL A 167 -17.71 22.23 -18.60
C VAL A 167 -16.68 21.97 -17.51
N GLU A 168 -15.70 22.85 -17.39
CA GLU A 168 -14.64 22.84 -16.37
C GLU A 168 -14.88 23.96 -15.34
N THR A 169 -14.58 23.64 -14.08
CA THR A 169 -14.68 24.53 -12.92
C THR A 169 -13.39 24.49 -12.12
N ASP A 170 -13.28 25.32 -11.08
CA ASP A 170 -12.13 25.33 -10.15
C ASP A 170 -11.91 24.01 -9.38
N LYS A 171 -12.84 23.04 -9.48
CA LYS A 171 -12.87 21.80 -8.69
C LYS A 171 -13.11 20.53 -9.50
N ALA A 172 -13.81 20.61 -10.63
CA ALA A 172 -14.22 19.44 -11.42
C ALA A 172 -14.50 19.78 -12.89
N ILE A 173 -14.35 18.77 -13.75
CA ILE A 173 -14.89 18.75 -15.12
C ILE A 173 -16.17 17.90 -15.08
N MET A 174 -17.28 18.40 -15.62
CA MET A 174 -18.59 17.77 -15.54
C MET A 174 -19.43 18.00 -16.80
N ASP A 175 -20.34 17.07 -17.08
CA ASP A 175 -21.22 17.12 -18.24
C ASP A 175 -22.52 17.91 -17.96
N VAL A 176 -22.98 18.64 -18.98
CA VAL A 176 -24.21 19.44 -18.98
C VAL A 176 -25.33 18.65 -19.63
N GLU A 177 -26.15 18.03 -18.77
CA GLU A 177 -27.42 17.39 -19.14
C GLU A 177 -28.52 18.45 -19.42
N VAL A 178 -29.44 18.15 -20.34
CA VAL A 178 -30.64 18.98 -20.57
C VAL A 178 -31.94 18.27 -20.22
N PHE A 179 -32.73 18.93 -19.39
CA PHE A 179 -33.99 18.41 -18.85
C PHE A 179 -35.22 18.62 -19.76
N ARG A 180 -35.01 18.92 -21.05
CA ARG A 180 -36.07 19.16 -22.05
C ARG A 180 -35.65 18.68 -23.43
N SER A 181 -36.56 18.00 -24.13
CA SER A 181 -36.37 17.58 -25.52
C SER A 181 -36.58 18.74 -26.50
N GLY A 182 -35.83 18.77 -27.60
CA GLY A 182 -35.92 19.80 -28.65
C GLY A 182 -34.82 19.65 -29.71
N PHE A 183 -34.60 20.68 -30.51
CA PHE A 183 -33.48 20.77 -31.47
C PHE A 183 -32.49 21.85 -31.06
N LEU A 184 -31.19 21.53 -31.06
CA LEU A 184 -30.13 22.46 -30.66
C LEU A 184 -29.98 23.61 -31.67
N SER A 185 -30.17 24.83 -31.23
CA SER A 185 -30.20 26.07 -32.02
C SER A 185 -29.17 27.08 -31.54
N GLY A 186 -28.63 27.83 -32.50
CA GLY A 186 -27.68 28.89 -32.23
C GLY A 186 -28.31 30.14 -31.60
N PRO A 187 -27.47 31.08 -31.11
CA PRO A 187 -26.01 30.99 -31.06
C PRO A 187 -25.52 30.03 -29.96
N MET A 188 -24.53 29.19 -30.30
CA MET A 188 -23.74 28.43 -29.32
C MET A 188 -22.49 29.23 -28.94
N LEU A 189 -22.08 29.18 -27.67
CA LEU A 189 -20.80 29.73 -27.23
C LEU A 189 -19.62 28.93 -27.78
N SER A 190 -18.48 29.59 -27.94
CA SER A 190 -17.20 28.97 -28.30
C SER A 190 -16.66 28.10 -27.16
N VAL A 191 -15.96 27.02 -27.50
CA VAL A 191 -15.04 26.34 -26.56
C VAL A 191 -14.01 27.35 -26.03
N ASP A 192 -13.49 27.11 -24.82
CA ASP A 192 -12.64 27.99 -24.02
C ASP A 192 -13.32 29.29 -23.54
N SER A 193 -14.64 29.44 -23.72
CA SER A 193 -15.37 30.60 -23.19
C SER A 193 -15.65 30.43 -21.69
N VAL A 194 -15.28 31.43 -20.90
CA VAL A 194 -15.75 31.61 -19.52
C VAL A 194 -17.20 32.09 -19.56
N VAL A 195 -18.10 31.44 -18.83
CA VAL A 195 -19.54 31.74 -18.78
C VAL A 195 -19.97 31.91 -17.32
N PRO A 196 -20.63 33.03 -16.95
CA PRO A 196 -21.21 33.17 -15.63
C PRO A 196 -22.31 32.14 -15.38
N VAL A 197 -22.40 31.65 -14.15
CA VAL A 197 -23.45 30.72 -13.71
C VAL A 197 -24.84 31.29 -14.01
N GLY A 198 -25.67 30.52 -14.72
CA GLY A 198 -27.03 30.90 -15.09
C GLY A 198 -27.19 31.70 -16.39
N GLU A 199 -26.11 32.10 -17.07
CA GLU A 199 -26.18 32.65 -18.43
C GLU A 199 -26.35 31.56 -19.51
N ALA A 200 -26.87 31.95 -20.67
CA ALA A 200 -27.26 31.02 -21.74
C ALA A 200 -26.08 30.66 -22.66
N MET A 201 -25.82 29.36 -22.80
CA MET A 201 -24.74 28.80 -23.62
C MET A 201 -25.20 28.45 -25.04
N ALA A 202 -26.47 28.03 -25.18
CA ALA A 202 -27.15 27.72 -26.43
C ALA A 202 -28.68 27.71 -26.22
N TRP A 203 -29.47 27.35 -27.23
CA TRP A 203 -30.93 27.30 -27.15
C TRP A 203 -31.49 25.98 -27.72
N LEU A 204 -32.65 25.54 -27.22
CA LEU A 204 -33.47 24.48 -27.82
C LEU A 204 -34.71 25.08 -28.47
N VAL A 205 -35.13 24.55 -29.62
CA VAL A 205 -36.39 24.89 -30.30
C VAL A 205 -37.29 23.67 -30.52
N ASP A 206 -38.59 23.89 -30.65
CA ASP A 206 -39.64 22.87 -30.79
C ASP A 206 -39.71 22.20 -32.18
N SER A 207 -39.09 22.76 -33.23
CA SER A 207 -38.97 22.09 -34.54
C SER A 207 -37.65 22.37 -35.28
N ALA A 208 -37.22 21.39 -36.09
CA ALA A 208 -36.00 21.48 -36.88
C ALA A 208 -35.98 22.66 -37.87
N ASP A 209 -37.15 23.08 -38.37
CA ASP A 209 -37.30 24.20 -39.30
C ASP A 209 -37.06 25.58 -38.66
N LYS A 210 -37.11 25.67 -37.32
CA LYS A 210 -36.83 26.89 -36.54
C LYS A 210 -35.36 27.01 -36.11
N VAL A 211 -34.53 26.00 -36.34
CA VAL A 211 -33.13 25.97 -35.90
C VAL A 211 -32.33 27.09 -36.56
N GLN A 212 -31.80 28.00 -35.75
CA GLN A 212 -30.98 29.11 -36.24
C GLN A 212 -29.54 28.63 -36.47
N ARG A 213 -29.17 28.48 -37.74
CA ARG A 213 -27.84 28.01 -38.20
C ARG A 213 -26.86 29.12 -38.57
N GLU A 214 -27.26 30.39 -38.52
CA GLU A 214 -26.33 31.52 -38.74
C GLU A 214 -25.58 31.89 -37.47
N ALA A 215 -24.28 31.59 -37.41
CA ALA A 215 -23.37 32.14 -36.40
C ALA A 215 -23.09 33.64 -36.69
N LYS A 216 -23.97 34.54 -36.24
CA LYS A 216 -23.81 36.01 -36.39
C LYS A 216 -23.74 36.75 -35.05
N ARG A 217 -22.51 37.17 -34.73
CA ARG A 217 -22.09 38.00 -33.59
C ARG A 217 -22.23 37.35 -32.21
N ALA A 218 -21.15 37.47 -31.44
CA ALA A 218 -20.97 36.85 -30.13
C ALA A 218 -21.99 37.34 -29.10
N LEU A 219 -22.27 36.47 -28.11
CA LEU A 219 -22.86 36.83 -26.82
C LEU A 219 -21.87 37.62 -25.93
N ALA A 220 -21.02 38.45 -26.54
CA ALA A 220 -19.92 39.16 -25.89
C ALA A 220 -19.52 40.39 -26.72
N SER A 221 -20.31 41.46 -26.64
CA SER A 221 -19.76 42.82 -26.73
C SER A 221 -20.72 43.85 -26.13
N ALA A 222 -20.33 44.46 -25.01
CA ALA A 222 -20.53 45.89 -24.90
C ALA A 222 -19.60 46.56 -25.95
N THR A 223 -20.17 47.44 -26.79
CA THR A 223 -19.49 48.35 -27.76
C THR A 223 -18.79 47.76 -29.02
N GLY A 224 -19.34 48.07 -30.22
CA GLY A 224 -18.69 48.34 -31.54
C GLY A 224 -17.68 47.33 -32.15
N GLY A 225 -17.65 47.00 -33.46
CA GLY A 225 -18.19 47.64 -34.68
C GLY A 225 -17.07 48.35 -35.48
N ALA A 226 -16.76 48.06 -36.76
CA ALA A 226 -17.39 47.12 -37.70
C ALA A 226 -16.47 46.63 -38.86
N ALA A 227 -16.93 45.57 -39.52
CA ALA A 227 -16.65 44.96 -40.84
C ALA A 227 -16.08 45.81 -42.01
N ASN A 228 -15.58 45.28 -43.16
CA ASN A 228 -15.11 43.94 -43.62
C ASN A 228 -14.82 43.99 -45.16
N ARG A 229 -13.67 43.49 -45.67
CA ARG A 229 -13.60 42.69 -46.94
C ARG A 229 -12.23 42.10 -47.34
N SER A 230 -12.21 40.77 -47.56
CA SER A 230 -11.52 39.97 -48.61
C SER A 230 -10.04 40.22 -49.04
N VAL A 231 -9.18 39.26 -48.66
CA VAL A 231 -8.21 38.46 -49.48
C VAL A 231 -7.40 39.13 -50.61
N GLY A 232 -6.06 39.08 -50.51
CA GLY A 232 -5.12 39.21 -51.64
C GLY A 232 -3.63 39.26 -51.23
N THR A 233 -2.76 38.50 -51.90
CA THR A 233 -1.28 38.49 -51.76
C THR A 233 -0.60 38.85 -53.10
N PRO A 234 0.70 39.21 -53.15
CA PRO A 234 1.53 39.93 -52.17
C PRO A 234 2.42 41.08 -52.77
N ALA A 235 2.89 42.00 -51.91
CA ALA A 235 4.01 42.96 -52.15
C ALA A 235 3.78 44.07 -53.24
N PRO A 236 4.55 45.19 -53.27
CA PRO A 236 5.73 45.57 -52.46
C PRO A 236 5.58 46.86 -51.59
N THR A 237 6.69 47.24 -50.94
CA THR A 237 6.95 48.47 -50.15
C THR A 237 7.00 49.78 -51.00
N PRO A 238 7.00 51.03 -50.43
CA PRO A 238 7.44 51.41 -49.08
C PRO A 238 6.63 52.47 -48.27
N ALA A 239 6.91 52.47 -46.95
CA ALA A 239 7.00 53.59 -46.00
C ALA A 239 5.99 54.77 -45.98
N THR A 240 5.27 54.90 -44.86
CA THR A 240 5.30 56.10 -43.97
C THR A 240 4.77 55.76 -42.57
N ALA A 241 4.91 56.65 -41.58
CA ALA A 241 4.69 56.37 -40.14
C ALA A 241 3.83 57.47 -39.47
N PRO A 242 3.68 57.53 -38.12
CA PRO A 242 2.87 56.63 -37.28
C PRO A 242 1.85 57.41 -36.41
N VAL A 243 0.94 56.74 -35.66
CA VAL A 243 0.40 57.27 -34.37
C VAL A 243 -0.32 56.18 -33.53
N VAL A 244 0.08 56.10 -32.25
CA VAL A 244 -0.59 55.64 -31.00
C VAL A 244 -1.49 54.38 -30.97
N THR A 245 -1.20 53.51 -29.99
CA THR A 245 -2.00 52.36 -29.53
C THR A 245 -2.41 52.55 -28.05
N PRO A 246 -3.57 52.05 -27.56
CA PRO A 246 -3.92 52.03 -26.13
C PRO A 246 -2.99 51.15 -25.26
N ALA A 247 -3.05 51.32 -23.94
CA ALA A 247 -2.14 50.69 -22.98
C ALA A 247 -2.54 49.25 -22.54
N GLU A 248 -1.54 48.47 -22.10
CA GLU A 248 -1.71 47.08 -21.60
C GLU A 248 -2.31 46.98 -20.18
N PRO A 249 -2.90 45.81 -19.82
CA PRO A 249 -3.23 45.47 -18.44
C PRO A 249 -2.00 45.32 -17.54
N ALA A 250 -2.15 45.57 -16.24
CA ALA A 250 -1.05 45.45 -15.28
C ALA A 250 -0.78 43.97 -14.87
N PRO A 251 0.48 43.57 -14.64
CA PRO A 251 0.83 42.20 -14.29
C PRO A 251 0.36 41.80 -12.88
N ALA A 252 -0.04 40.53 -12.74
CA ALA A 252 -0.47 39.92 -11.49
C ALA A 252 0.70 39.57 -10.53
N VAL A 253 0.40 39.44 -9.23
CA VAL A 253 1.29 38.93 -8.19
C VAL A 253 0.58 37.76 -7.48
N PRO A 254 1.24 36.61 -7.23
CA PRO A 254 0.64 35.49 -6.51
C PRO A 254 0.17 35.88 -5.10
N SER A 255 -1.00 35.39 -4.69
CA SER A 255 -1.65 35.75 -3.43
C SER A 255 -1.39 34.73 -2.30
N ASP A 256 -0.12 34.40 -2.04
CA ASP A 256 0.29 33.70 -0.83
C ASP A 256 0.78 34.68 0.26
N GLY A 257 0.51 34.36 1.53
CA GLY A 257 0.72 35.26 2.67
C GLY A 257 2.16 35.43 3.14
N SER A 258 3.15 34.79 2.52
CA SER A 258 4.56 34.83 2.93
C SER A 258 5.30 36.12 2.48
N ILE A 259 4.82 36.77 1.42
CA ILE A 259 5.51 37.89 0.76
C ILE A 259 5.42 39.17 1.60
N ARG A 260 6.56 39.60 2.15
CA ARG A 260 6.67 40.87 2.90
C ARG A 260 6.80 42.06 1.93
N PRO A 261 5.92 43.09 1.98
CA PRO A 261 6.05 44.27 1.13
C PRO A 261 7.33 45.06 1.41
N ALA A 262 7.99 45.55 0.36
CA ALA A 262 9.22 46.34 0.44
C ALA A 262 9.09 47.56 1.38
N PRO A 263 10.17 48.03 2.03
CA PRO A 263 10.17 49.26 2.82
C PRO A 263 9.59 50.47 2.08
N ARG A 264 9.06 51.47 2.80
CA ARG A 264 8.65 52.72 2.17
C ARG A 264 9.91 53.50 1.74
N PRO A 265 9.95 54.04 0.50
CA PRO A 265 11.09 54.83 0.05
C PRO A 265 11.19 56.17 0.78
N ARG A 266 12.41 56.68 0.90
CA ARG A 266 12.74 57.93 1.58
C ARG A 266 12.51 59.12 0.63
N GLY A 267 11.51 59.94 0.95
CA GLY A 267 11.17 61.14 0.16
C GLY A 267 10.20 60.91 -1.00
N ALA A 268 9.73 59.67 -1.21
CA ALA A 268 8.72 59.33 -2.21
C ALA A 268 7.53 58.59 -1.58
N LYS A 269 6.39 58.56 -2.29
CA LYS A 269 5.22 57.72 -1.97
C LYS A 269 5.22 56.50 -2.89
N ALA A 270 4.68 55.36 -2.45
CA ALA A 270 4.53 54.16 -3.27
C ALA A 270 3.21 53.43 -2.94
N THR A 271 2.52 52.88 -3.94
CA THR A 271 1.24 52.17 -3.71
C THR A 271 1.45 50.84 -2.97
N PRO A 272 0.43 50.29 -2.27
CA PRO A 272 0.54 49.00 -1.59
C PRO A 272 0.93 47.87 -2.56
N TYR A 273 0.34 47.85 -3.76
CA TYR A 273 0.63 46.84 -4.78
C TYR A 273 2.04 46.98 -5.37
N ALA A 274 2.53 48.22 -5.61
CA ALA A 274 3.91 48.46 -6.01
C ALA A 274 4.92 47.97 -4.95
N ARG A 275 4.60 48.17 -3.66
CA ARG A 275 5.43 47.67 -2.54
C ARG A 275 5.39 46.14 -2.40
N LEU A 276 4.25 45.50 -2.69
CA LEU A 276 4.14 44.04 -2.71
C LEU A 276 4.96 43.45 -3.87
N LEU A 277 4.82 44.02 -5.08
CA LEU A 277 5.54 43.64 -6.29
C LEU A 277 7.06 43.87 -6.19
N ALA A 278 7.49 44.94 -5.50
CA ALA A 278 8.91 45.14 -5.19
C ALA A 278 9.40 44.16 -4.11
N GLY A 279 8.57 43.84 -3.12
CA GLY A 279 8.87 42.86 -2.07
C GLY A 279 9.07 41.45 -2.62
N SER A 280 8.18 40.98 -3.49
CA SER A 280 8.30 39.66 -4.15
C SER A 280 9.47 39.56 -5.13
N ARG A 281 10.03 40.69 -5.56
CA ARG A 281 11.21 40.76 -6.46
C ARG A 281 12.50 41.20 -5.75
N GLY A 282 12.48 41.40 -4.44
CA GLY A 282 13.65 41.84 -3.65
C GLY A 282 14.16 43.25 -3.98
N LEU A 283 13.36 44.10 -4.62
CA LEU A 283 13.77 45.41 -5.14
C LEU A 283 13.63 46.53 -4.09
N SER A 284 14.60 47.44 -4.07
CA SER A 284 14.47 48.71 -3.33
C SER A 284 13.69 49.74 -4.14
N LEU A 285 12.86 50.52 -3.44
CA LEU A 285 12.11 51.64 -4.01
C LEU A 285 12.81 52.99 -3.86
N ASP A 286 13.93 53.05 -3.13
CA ASP A 286 14.71 54.28 -2.94
C ASP A 286 15.34 54.72 -4.28
N GLY A 287 15.15 56.00 -4.63
CA GLY A 287 15.62 56.58 -5.90
C GLY A 287 14.69 56.35 -7.11
N LEU A 288 13.61 55.57 -6.96
CA LEU A 288 12.67 55.30 -8.05
C LEU A 288 11.71 56.49 -8.25
N ARG A 289 11.60 57.01 -9.48
CA ARG A 289 10.71 58.13 -9.81
C ARG A 289 9.33 57.61 -10.19
N GLY A 290 8.33 57.87 -9.35
CA GLY A 290 6.95 57.39 -9.59
C GLY A 290 6.26 58.12 -10.74
N SER A 291 5.52 57.37 -11.57
CA SER A 291 4.69 57.91 -12.67
C SER A 291 3.23 58.17 -12.27
N GLY A 292 2.80 57.73 -11.10
CA GLY A 292 1.44 57.97 -10.59
C GLY A 292 1.19 59.41 -10.13
N PRO A 293 -0.07 59.75 -9.79
CA PRO A 293 -0.45 61.04 -9.22
C PRO A 293 0.44 61.43 -8.02
N ASP A 294 0.72 62.71 -7.84
CA ASP A 294 1.68 63.25 -6.85
C ASP A 294 3.11 62.64 -6.92
N GLY A 295 3.50 62.00 -8.03
CA GLY A 295 4.78 61.29 -8.14
C GLY A 295 4.83 59.98 -7.34
N VAL A 296 3.67 59.38 -7.05
CA VAL A 296 3.56 58.09 -6.37
C VAL A 296 4.10 56.98 -7.28
N ILE A 297 4.98 56.13 -6.74
CA ILE A 297 5.49 54.94 -7.41
C ILE A 297 4.37 53.89 -7.54
N VAL A 298 4.08 53.49 -8.76
CA VAL A 298 3.08 52.49 -9.14
C VAL A 298 3.73 51.19 -9.63
N ALA A 299 2.95 50.12 -9.79
CA ALA A 299 3.46 48.81 -10.19
C ALA A 299 4.09 48.80 -11.59
N ALA A 300 3.70 49.72 -12.47
CA ALA A 300 4.33 49.92 -13.77
C ALA A 300 5.80 50.37 -13.63
N ASP A 301 6.12 51.24 -12.67
CA ASP A 301 7.49 51.75 -12.47
C ASP A 301 8.43 50.65 -11.99
N VAL A 302 7.96 49.81 -11.06
CA VAL A 302 8.68 48.63 -10.55
C VAL A 302 8.86 47.58 -11.66
N SER A 303 7.86 47.42 -12.53
CA SER A 303 7.93 46.52 -13.69
C SER A 303 8.91 47.04 -14.75
N ALA A 304 8.95 48.34 -15.01
CA ALA A 304 9.90 48.98 -15.92
C ALA A 304 11.35 48.85 -15.42
N GLN A 305 11.58 48.94 -14.10
CA GLN A 305 12.90 48.67 -13.52
C GLN A 305 13.34 47.21 -13.77
N THR A 306 12.41 46.25 -13.70
CA THR A 306 12.74 44.84 -14.03
C THR A 306 13.03 44.68 -15.52
N ALA A 307 12.28 45.32 -16.42
CA ALA A 307 12.57 45.29 -17.86
C ALA A 307 13.95 45.88 -18.20
N ALA A 308 14.37 46.94 -17.52
CA ALA A 308 15.72 47.50 -17.65
C ALA A 308 16.81 46.57 -17.09
N ALA A 309 16.56 45.91 -15.95
CA ALA A 309 17.50 44.98 -15.32
C ALA A 309 17.65 43.64 -16.08
N SER A 310 16.58 43.15 -16.71
CA SER A 310 16.60 41.94 -17.55
C SER A 310 17.34 42.13 -18.88
N ASN A 311 17.58 43.37 -19.32
CA ASN A 311 18.26 43.69 -20.58
C ASN A 311 19.80 43.70 -20.45
N VAL A 312 20.36 42.71 -19.75
CA VAL A 312 21.71 42.22 -20.08
C VAL A 312 21.58 41.39 -21.37
N ALA A 313 21.44 42.09 -22.49
CA ALA A 313 21.40 41.45 -23.80
C ALA A 313 22.74 40.74 -24.03
N ALA A 314 22.72 39.41 -23.97
CA ALA A 314 23.86 38.60 -24.38
C ALA A 314 24.24 39.00 -25.81
N ALA A 315 25.50 39.41 -26.01
CA ALA A 315 25.93 40.06 -27.25
C ALA A 315 25.61 39.14 -28.44
N ALA A 316 24.67 39.55 -29.29
CA ALA A 316 24.16 38.72 -30.36
C ALA A 316 25.27 38.46 -31.39
N VAL A 317 25.85 37.27 -31.33
CA VAL A 317 26.91 36.84 -32.24
C VAL A 317 26.32 36.78 -33.64
N ALA A 318 26.82 37.64 -34.53
CA ALA A 318 26.37 37.69 -35.92
C ALA A 318 26.86 36.44 -36.67
N VAL A 319 26.00 35.42 -36.77
CA VAL A 319 26.26 34.20 -37.54
C VAL A 319 26.00 34.49 -39.03
N PRO A 320 26.98 34.36 -39.93
CA PRO A 320 26.77 34.58 -41.36
C PRO A 320 25.96 33.44 -42.00
N GLY A 321 24.87 33.78 -42.70
CA GLY A 321 24.08 32.84 -43.50
C GLY A 321 22.61 33.23 -43.63
N ASP A 322 21.90 32.61 -44.57
CA ASP A 322 20.46 32.80 -44.76
C ASP A 322 19.67 32.01 -43.70
N GLY A 323 19.15 32.70 -42.69
CA GLY A 323 18.39 32.11 -41.59
C GLY A 323 16.91 31.90 -41.91
N ARG A 324 16.35 30.77 -41.46
CA ARG A 324 14.89 30.56 -41.37
C ARG A 324 14.39 30.71 -39.93
N PRO A 325 13.09 30.99 -39.70
CA PRO A 325 12.49 30.85 -38.38
C PRO A 325 12.63 29.44 -37.80
N MET A 326 12.75 29.36 -36.48
CA MET A 326 12.59 28.10 -35.74
C MET A 326 11.12 27.66 -35.75
N THR A 327 10.90 26.37 -35.94
CA THR A 327 9.61 25.72 -35.68
C THR A 327 9.28 25.72 -34.18
N ALA A 328 8.02 25.43 -33.83
CA ALA A 328 7.59 25.34 -32.43
C ALA A 328 8.39 24.31 -31.61
N ILE A 329 8.76 23.17 -32.24
CA ILE A 329 9.59 22.14 -31.60
C ILE A 329 11.02 22.65 -31.38
N GLU A 330 11.65 23.27 -32.38
CA GLU A 330 13.00 23.83 -32.22
C GLU A 330 13.05 24.94 -31.15
N LYS A 331 12.00 25.76 -31.06
CA LYS A 331 11.86 26.77 -30.00
C LYS A 331 11.73 26.13 -28.61
N SER A 332 10.93 25.07 -28.49
CA SER A 332 10.76 24.30 -27.25
C SER A 332 12.06 23.62 -26.81
N ILE A 333 12.77 22.95 -27.73
CA ILE A 333 14.09 22.35 -27.49
C ILE A 333 15.09 23.42 -27.05
N SER A 334 15.12 24.57 -27.73
CA SER A 334 16.00 25.70 -27.35
C SER A 334 15.74 26.18 -25.92
N GLN A 335 14.47 26.31 -25.51
CA GLN A 335 14.09 26.67 -24.15
C GLN A 335 14.48 25.59 -23.13
N ALA A 336 14.20 24.32 -23.41
CA ALA A 336 14.53 23.19 -22.53
C ALA A 336 16.04 23.03 -22.33
N MET A 337 16.83 23.08 -23.41
CA MET A 337 18.29 23.00 -23.35
C MET A 337 18.91 24.21 -22.63
N THR A 338 18.35 25.41 -22.81
CA THR A 338 18.77 26.61 -22.05
C THR A 338 18.50 26.43 -20.56
N ALA A 339 17.38 25.83 -20.17
CA ALA A 339 17.08 25.51 -18.77
C ALA A 339 18.02 24.43 -18.20
N SER A 340 18.38 23.40 -18.98
CA SER A 340 19.35 22.37 -18.57
C SER A 340 20.72 22.93 -18.19
N LEU A 341 21.15 24.08 -18.74
CA LEU A 341 22.40 24.77 -18.36
C LEU A 341 22.40 25.27 -16.89
N THR A 342 21.25 25.29 -16.22
CA THR A 342 21.13 25.65 -14.78
C THR A 342 21.25 24.43 -13.85
N ILE A 343 21.44 23.23 -14.42
CA ILE A 343 21.59 21.97 -13.68
C ILE A 343 23.10 21.70 -13.49
N PRO A 344 23.59 21.53 -12.25
CA PRO A 344 24.97 21.12 -12.00
C PRO A 344 25.12 19.62 -12.30
N VAL A 345 25.26 19.28 -13.57
CA VAL A 345 25.36 17.88 -14.05
C VAL A 345 26.77 17.32 -13.81
N PHE A 346 26.83 16.07 -13.35
CA PHE A 346 28.03 15.23 -13.41
C PHE A 346 27.73 13.91 -14.13
N HIS A 347 28.79 13.22 -14.57
CA HIS A 347 28.71 12.01 -15.39
C HIS A 347 29.42 10.83 -14.71
N VAL A 348 28.85 9.63 -14.81
CA VAL A 348 29.50 8.37 -14.40
C VAL A 348 29.23 7.31 -15.47
N THR A 349 30.27 6.62 -15.93
CA THR A 349 30.19 5.60 -17.00
C THR A 349 30.56 4.22 -16.47
N MET A 350 29.83 3.18 -16.90
CA MET A 350 30.13 1.78 -16.60
C MET A 350 29.95 0.91 -17.85
N HIS A 351 30.77 -0.13 -18.01
CA HIS A 351 30.65 -1.11 -19.09
C HIS A 351 29.82 -2.32 -18.62
N ILE A 352 28.83 -2.71 -19.42
CA ILE A 352 27.83 -3.75 -19.13
C ILE A 352 27.77 -4.73 -20.32
N ARG A 353 27.61 -6.04 -20.07
CA ARG A 353 27.50 -7.10 -21.07
C ARG A 353 26.03 -7.43 -21.38
N PRO A 354 25.44 -6.95 -22.49
CA PRO A 354 24.01 -7.03 -22.74
C PRO A 354 23.55 -8.40 -23.28
N GLU A 355 24.44 -9.34 -23.57
CA GLU A 355 24.14 -10.58 -24.31
C GLU A 355 23.25 -11.55 -23.52
N ALA A 356 23.20 -11.41 -22.20
CA ALA A 356 22.23 -12.12 -21.36
C ALA A 356 20.82 -11.54 -21.54
N LEU A 357 20.67 -10.22 -21.35
CA LEU A 357 19.39 -9.52 -21.51
C LEU A 357 18.84 -9.59 -22.94
N GLN A 358 19.70 -9.48 -23.96
CA GLN A 358 19.31 -9.61 -25.37
C GLN A 358 18.75 -11.02 -25.69
N ARG A 359 19.34 -12.09 -25.14
CA ARG A 359 18.84 -13.46 -25.32
C ARG A 359 17.51 -13.67 -24.60
N ALA A 360 17.38 -13.14 -23.38
CA ALA A 360 16.14 -13.24 -22.61
C ALA A 360 15.00 -12.44 -23.25
N ALA A 361 15.23 -11.18 -23.63
CA ALA A 361 14.26 -10.35 -24.34
C ALA A 361 13.76 -11.02 -25.63
N LYS A 362 14.68 -11.64 -26.40
CA LYS A 362 14.33 -12.40 -27.61
C LYS A 362 13.51 -13.67 -27.31
N ALA A 363 13.71 -14.32 -26.17
CA ALA A 363 12.91 -15.48 -25.76
C ALA A 363 11.47 -15.09 -25.37
N GLU A 364 11.32 -13.98 -24.65
CA GLU A 364 10.01 -13.38 -24.30
C GLU A 364 9.32 -12.66 -25.48
N GLY A 365 9.94 -12.61 -26.66
CA GLY A 365 9.41 -11.93 -27.84
C GLY A 365 9.45 -10.39 -27.79
N VAL A 366 10.16 -9.80 -26.82
CA VAL A 366 10.19 -8.34 -26.60
C VAL A 366 11.47 -7.68 -27.12
N SER A 367 11.39 -6.37 -27.34
CA SER A 367 12.54 -5.56 -27.75
C SER A 367 13.54 -5.35 -26.61
N PHE A 368 14.83 -5.30 -26.97
CA PHE A 368 15.91 -4.98 -26.02
C PHE A 368 15.70 -3.63 -25.32
N THR A 369 15.08 -2.66 -26.00
CA THR A 369 14.74 -1.34 -25.43
C THR A 369 13.75 -1.45 -24.28
N VAL A 370 12.66 -2.24 -24.43
CA VAL A 370 11.68 -2.47 -23.35
C VAL A 370 12.32 -3.25 -22.21
N ALA A 371 13.10 -4.29 -22.52
CA ALA A 371 13.81 -5.08 -21.51
C ALA A 371 14.83 -4.24 -20.72
N LEU A 372 15.56 -3.33 -21.37
CA LEU A 372 16.47 -2.41 -20.71
C LEU A 372 15.74 -1.34 -19.88
N ALA A 373 14.61 -0.83 -20.35
CA ALA A 373 13.79 0.11 -19.58
C ALA A 373 13.21 -0.53 -18.31
N LYS A 374 12.76 -1.79 -18.37
CA LYS A 374 12.37 -2.55 -17.18
C LYS A 374 13.57 -2.80 -16.26
N ALA A 375 14.75 -3.18 -16.79
CA ALA A 375 15.97 -3.33 -15.98
C ALA A 375 16.38 -2.02 -15.26
N VAL A 376 16.17 -0.87 -15.90
CA VAL A 376 16.33 0.45 -15.26
C VAL A 376 15.29 0.66 -14.16
N SER A 377 14.02 0.33 -14.38
CA SER A 377 12.98 0.40 -13.32
C SER A 377 13.32 -0.44 -12.09
N GLU A 378 13.81 -1.68 -12.28
CA GLU A 378 14.29 -2.56 -11.20
C GLU A 378 15.52 -1.98 -10.46
N ALA A 379 16.37 -1.20 -11.15
CA ALA A 379 17.48 -0.48 -10.53
C ALA A 379 17.01 0.78 -9.77
N LEU A 380 15.99 1.49 -10.27
CA LEU A 380 15.37 2.64 -9.59
C LEU A 380 14.66 2.22 -8.29
N LEU A 381 14.04 1.02 -8.26
CA LEU A 381 13.45 0.48 -7.02
C LEU A 381 14.49 0.30 -5.91
N ARG A 382 15.74 -0.01 -6.26
CA ARG A 382 16.87 -0.15 -5.32
C ARG A 382 17.50 1.19 -4.96
N GLN A 383 17.40 2.19 -5.84
CA GLN A 383 18.04 3.50 -5.70
C GLN A 383 17.02 4.65 -5.89
N PRO A 384 16.00 4.84 -5.02
CA PRO A 384 14.88 5.75 -5.27
C PRO A 384 15.28 7.22 -5.51
N ARG A 385 16.39 7.66 -4.92
CA ARG A 385 16.93 9.02 -5.11
C ARG A 385 17.31 9.35 -6.57
N ILE A 386 17.51 8.34 -7.41
CA ILE A 386 17.79 8.52 -8.85
C ILE A 386 16.52 8.92 -9.62
N ASN A 387 15.32 8.53 -9.15
CA ASN A 387 14.04 8.89 -9.75
C ASN A 387 13.44 10.19 -9.18
N ALA A 388 14.14 10.87 -8.27
CA ALA A 388 13.70 12.14 -7.70
C ALA A 388 13.94 13.33 -8.66
N ALA A 389 13.54 14.54 -8.25
CA ALA A 389 13.77 15.78 -9.00
C ALA A 389 14.00 16.98 -8.06
N TYR A 390 14.78 17.96 -8.50
CA TYR A 390 14.91 19.25 -7.81
C TYR A 390 13.80 20.20 -8.26
N GLN A 391 13.03 20.73 -7.30
CA GLN A 391 12.03 21.77 -7.50
C GLN A 391 12.53 23.07 -6.85
N HIS A 392 12.62 24.14 -7.63
CA HIS A 392 13.06 25.45 -7.14
C HIS A 392 11.94 26.16 -6.36
N PRO A 393 12.22 26.82 -5.21
CA PRO A 393 13.49 26.79 -4.47
C PRO A 393 13.56 25.62 -3.48
N ASP A 394 14.76 25.06 -3.34
CA ASP A 394 15.23 24.23 -2.22
C ASP A 394 14.33 23.05 -1.80
N ARG A 395 13.64 22.44 -2.77
CA ARG A 395 12.83 21.23 -2.56
C ARG A 395 13.34 20.08 -3.42
N ILE A 396 13.35 18.88 -2.86
CA ILE A 396 13.45 17.62 -3.61
C ILE A 396 12.06 16.98 -3.62
N VAL A 397 11.64 16.48 -4.79
CA VAL A 397 10.40 15.73 -4.98
C VAL A 397 10.77 14.29 -5.30
N GLU A 398 10.22 13.32 -4.57
CA GLU A 398 10.41 11.89 -4.87
C GLU A 398 9.53 11.51 -6.07
N GLY A 399 10.13 10.93 -7.12
CA GLY A 399 9.38 10.47 -8.28
C GLY A 399 8.71 9.12 -8.02
N ARG A 400 7.38 9.11 -8.06
CA ARG A 400 6.52 7.93 -8.26
C ARG A 400 5.36 8.37 -9.16
N PRO A 401 4.88 7.56 -10.11
CA PRO A 401 5.34 6.20 -10.49
C PRO A 401 6.70 6.19 -11.23
N HIS A 402 7.13 5.02 -11.71
CA HIS A 402 8.31 4.87 -12.57
C HIS A 402 7.93 5.08 -14.04
N ASP A 403 8.00 6.33 -14.50
CA ASP A 403 7.65 6.72 -15.86
C ASP A 403 8.91 7.04 -16.67
N ILE A 404 9.25 6.16 -17.61
CA ILE A 404 10.52 6.20 -18.34
C ILE A 404 10.31 6.73 -19.75
N GLY A 405 10.82 7.94 -20.00
CA GLY A 405 10.89 8.55 -21.33
C GLY A 405 12.04 7.96 -22.14
N ILE A 406 11.76 7.45 -23.34
CA ILE A 406 12.73 6.77 -24.20
C ILE A 406 12.89 7.58 -25.49
N ALA A 407 14.09 8.08 -25.75
CA ALA A 407 14.37 8.93 -26.90
C ALA A 407 14.21 8.17 -28.23
N ALA A 408 13.42 8.73 -29.16
CA ALA A 408 13.09 8.12 -30.45
C ALA A 408 13.12 9.17 -31.59
N THR A 409 13.58 8.75 -32.76
CA THR A 409 13.66 9.61 -33.96
C THR A 409 12.40 9.47 -34.83
N THR A 410 11.91 10.59 -35.37
CA THR A 410 10.75 10.66 -36.27
C THR A 410 11.15 10.49 -37.74
N GLU A 411 10.16 10.30 -38.63
CA GLU A 411 10.41 10.09 -40.08
C GLU A 411 11.06 11.30 -40.78
N ASP A 412 10.87 12.51 -40.23
CA ASP A 412 11.52 13.77 -40.64
C ASP A 412 12.81 14.09 -39.85
N GLY A 413 13.34 13.13 -39.07
CA GLY A 413 14.62 13.26 -38.36
C GLY A 413 14.57 14.06 -37.06
N SER A 414 13.40 14.49 -36.59
CA SER A 414 13.26 15.17 -35.30
C SER A 414 13.33 14.19 -34.11
N LEU A 415 13.58 14.71 -32.92
CA LEU A 415 13.66 13.93 -31.69
C LEU A 415 12.35 14.05 -30.90
N VAL A 416 11.78 12.93 -30.48
CA VAL A 416 10.65 12.85 -29.55
C VAL A 416 10.97 11.87 -28.42
N VAL A 417 10.30 12.03 -27.28
CA VAL A 417 10.51 11.19 -26.08
C VAL A 417 9.16 10.60 -25.65
N PRO A 418 8.67 9.52 -26.31
CA PRO A 418 7.56 8.74 -25.78
C PRO A 418 7.87 8.18 -24.39
N VAL A 419 6.89 8.22 -23.48
CA VAL A 419 7.01 7.78 -22.09
C VAL A 419 6.24 6.48 -21.89
N LEU A 420 6.95 5.41 -21.50
CA LEU A 420 6.30 4.23 -20.94
C LEU A 420 5.90 4.53 -19.49
N ARG A 421 4.68 4.14 -19.11
CA ARG A 421 4.08 4.46 -17.81
C ARG A 421 4.13 3.28 -16.85
N ASP A 422 4.44 3.56 -15.60
CA ASP A 422 4.49 2.61 -14.48
C ASP A 422 5.23 1.29 -14.78
N LEU A 423 6.51 1.40 -15.15
CA LEU A 423 7.36 0.24 -15.40
C LEU A 423 7.70 -0.53 -14.11
N ALA A 424 7.29 -0.08 -12.92
CA ALA A 424 7.48 -0.83 -11.69
C ALA A 424 6.54 -2.05 -11.67
N ASN A 425 5.25 -1.83 -11.92
CA ASN A 425 4.21 -2.83 -11.68
C ASN A 425 3.90 -3.74 -12.89
N LYS A 426 4.23 -3.32 -14.12
CA LYS A 426 3.95 -4.07 -15.36
C LYS A 426 5.00 -5.14 -15.69
N ASP A 427 4.59 -6.20 -16.39
CA ASP A 427 5.50 -7.19 -16.98
C ASP A 427 6.09 -6.72 -18.34
N LEU A 428 7.03 -7.50 -18.88
CA LEU A 428 7.68 -7.16 -20.17
C LEU A 428 6.73 -7.20 -21.37
N LYS A 429 5.76 -8.11 -21.37
CA LYS A 429 4.85 -8.34 -22.50
C LYS A 429 3.84 -7.21 -22.59
N THR A 430 3.20 -6.84 -21.48
CA THR A 430 2.36 -5.63 -21.39
C THR A 430 3.12 -4.39 -21.82
N LEU A 431 4.36 -4.20 -21.34
CA LEU A 431 5.19 -3.06 -21.74
C LEU A 431 5.56 -3.08 -23.23
N GLN A 432 5.72 -4.24 -23.87
CA GLN A 432 5.97 -4.36 -25.30
C GLN A 432 4.69 -4.11 -26.13
N GLU A 433 3.54 -4.56 -25.64
CA GLU A 433 2.22 -4.32 -26.24
C GLU A 433 1.84 -2.83 -26.18
N GLU A 434 2.20 -2.11 -25.11
CA GLU A 434 2.11 -0.64 -25.02
C GLU A 434 3.15 0.08 -25.91
N TRP A 435 4.41 -0.35 -25.87
CA TRP A 435 5.52 0.30 -26.56
C TRP A 435 5.37 0.30 -28.09
N THR A 436 4.83 -0.77 -28.67
CA THR A 436 4.72 -0.94 -30.12
C THR A 436 3.86 0.14 -30.80
N PRO A 437 2.57 0.34 -30.43
CA PRO A 437 1.76 1.43 -30.98
C PRO A 437 2.23 2.82 -30.54
N LEU A 438 2.82 2.96 -29.34
CA LEU A 438 3.38 4.23 -28.86
C LEU A 438 4.55 4.70 -29.75
N LEU A 439 5.47 3.79 -30.12
CA LEU A 439 6.58 4.09 -31.02
C LEU A 439 6.11 4.39 -32.46
N GLU A 440 5.02 3.77 -32.92
CA GLU A 440 4.39 4.15 -34.18
C GLU A 440 3.75 5.55 -34.14
N ARG A 441 3.04 5.90 -33.06
CA ARG A 441 2.54 7.28 -32.85
C ARG A 441 3.69 8.28 -32.81
N ALA A 442 4.80 7.93 -32.15
CA ALA A 442 6.01 8.75 -32.07
C ALA A 442 6.58 9.06 -33.45
N ARG A 443 6.89 8.04 -34.25
CA ARG A 443 7.48 8.20 -35.61
C ARG A 443 6.65 9.08 -36.52
N LYS A 444 5.32 8.91 -36.46
CA LYS A 444 4.32 9.63 -37.27
C LYS A 444 3.94 11.00 -36.70
N ARG A 445 4.58 11.45 -35.61
CA ARG A 445 4.30 12.70 -34.86
C ARG A 445 2.84 12.85 -34.40
N ARG A 446 2.23 11.74 -33.96
CA ARG A 446 0.83 11.62 -33.47
C ARG A 446 0.74 11.26 -31.98
N LEU A 447 1.67 11.77 -31.17
CA LEU A 447 1.64 11.59 -29.71
C LEU A 447 0.67 12.57 -29.07
N SER A 448 -0.17 12.10 -28.16
CA SER A 448 -0.96 12.93 -27.24
C SER A 448 -0.06 13.59 -26.17
N PRO A 449 -0.48 14.66 -25.48
CA PRO A 449 0.29 15.24 -24.37
C PRO A 449 0.72 14.20 -23.32
N ALA A 450 -0.20 13.30 -22.95
CA ALA A 450 0.04 12.23 -21.99
C ALA A 450 1.08 11.19 -22.47
N ASP A 451 1.30 11.04 -23.77
CA ASP A 451 2.30 10.12 -24.33
C ASP A 451 3.76 10.61 -24.17
N TYR A 452 4.02 11.89 -23.88
CA TYR A 452 5.39 12.46 -23.83
C TYR A 452 5.70 13.42 -22.68
N GLN A 453 4.71 13.94 -21.94
CA GLN A 453 4.94 14.85 -20.81
C GLN A 453 5.36 14.10 -19.54
N HIS A 454 6.08 14.77 -18.64
CA HIS A 454 6.39 14.28 -17.29
C HIS A 454 6.91 12.82 -17.18
N PRO A 455 8.02 12.45 -17.83
CA PRO A 455 8.82 11.30 -17.39
C PRO A 455 9.50 11.61 -16.04
N THR A 456 9.68 10.60 -15.19
CA THR A 456 10.49 10.72 -13.95
C THR A 456 11.96 10.35 -14.19
N PHE A 457 12.23 9.47 -15.15
CA PHE A 457 13.57 9.11 -15.62
C PHE A 457 13.61 9.03 -17.15
N THR A 458 14.78 9.16 -17.76
CA THR A 458 14.92 9.13 -19.22
C THR A 458 16.07 8.25 -19.71
N ILE A 459 15.89 7.64 -20.89
CA ILE A 459 16.89 6.81 -21.56
C ILE A 459 17.09 7.33 -22.99
N SER A 460 18.36 7.56 -23.36
CA SER A 460 18.79 7.85 -24.73
C SER A 460 19.66 6.71 -25.25
N ASN A 461 19.39 6.21 -26.45
CA ASN A 461 20.12 5.09 -27.05
C ASN A 461 20.67 5.48 -28.42
N MET A 462 21.99 5.55 -28.53
CA MET A 462 22.70 5.78 -29.80
C MET A 462 23.52 4.57 -30.26
N GLY A 463 23.46 3.44 -29.54
CA GLY A 463 24.22 2.24 -29.88
C GLY A 463 23.89 1.67 -31.28
N MET A 464 22.66 1.89 -31.76
CA MET A 464 22.24 1.53 -33.14
C MET A 464 22.97 2.33 -34.24
N TYR A 465 23.63 3.44 -33.91
CA TYR A 465 24.42 4.26 -34.84
C TYR A 465 25.94 3.99 -34.73
N GLY A 466 26.36 3.00 -33.92
CA GLY A 466 27.78 2.68 -33.73
C GLY A 466 28.56 3.69 -32.85
N VAL A 467 27.86 4.60 -32.17
CA VAL A 467 28.47 5.57 -31.25
C VAL A 467 29.12 4.84 -30.08
N SER A 468 30.44 4.99 -29.89
CA SER A 468 31.21 4.31 -28.85
C SER A 468 30.95 4.85 -27.44
N GLN A 469 30.78 6.17 -27.30
CA GLN A 469 30.36 6.82 -26.05
C GLN A 469 29.66 8.14 -26.39
N PHE A 470 28.67 8.53 -25.60
CA PHE A 470 28.14 9.88 -25.54
C PHE A 470 27.58 10.17 -24.15
N ASP A 471 27.46 11.45 -23.82
CA ASP A 471 26.84 11.94 -22.59
C ASP A 471 25.48 12.56 -22.94
N ALA A 472 24.49 12.44 -22.05
CA ALA A 472 23.11 12.87 -22.34
C ALA A 472 22.71 14.05 -21.44
N ILE A 473 22.05 15.06 -22.01
CA ILE A 473 21.68 16.27 -21.28
C ILE A 473 20.49 15.96 -20.36
N VAL A 474 20.63 16.25 -19.06
CA VAL A 474 19.55 16.09 -18.07
C VAL A 474 18.38 17.01 -18.42
N THR A 475 17.19 16.44 -18.57
CA THR A 475 15.96 17.18 -18.86
C THR A 475 15.46 17.90 -17.60
N PRO A 476 15.03 19.17 -17.67
CA PRO A 476 14.44 19.84 -16.52
C PRO A 476 13.22 19.08 -16.00
N GLY A 477 13.25 18.68 -14.73
CA GLY A 477 12.20 17.87 -14.09
C GLY A 477 12.59 16.42 -13.81
N THR A 478 13.74 15.92 -14.27
CA THR A 478 14.34 14.66 -13.79
C THR A 478 15.67 14.94 -13.07
N ALA A 479 16.06 14.11 -12.10
CA ALA A 479 17.40 14.18 -11.53
C ALA A 479 18.47 13.52 -12.42
N ALA A 480 18.09 12.66 -13.38
CA ALA A 480 19.05 11.94 -14.20
C ALA A 480 18.51 11.52 -15.59
N ILE A 481 19.45 11.13 -16.45
CA ILE A 481 19.25 10.50 -17.77
C ILE A 481 20.34 9.44 -18.01
N LEU A 482 19.97 8.32 -18.65
CA LEU A 482 20.89 7.24 -19.03
C LEU A 482 21.20 7.29 -20.53
N ALA A 483 22.48 7.41 -20.89
CA ALA A 483 22.99 7.24 -22.24
C ALA A 483 23.42 5.78 -22.48
N VAL A 484 23.03 5.19 -23.61
CA VAL A 484 23.32 3.81 -23.99
C VAL A 484 24.05 3.77 -25.34
N ALA A 485 25.33 3.41 -25.30
CA ALA A 485 26.23 3.41 -26.46
C ALA A 485 26.32 2.02 -27.15
N ALA A 486 27.15 1.90 -28.19
CA ALA A 486 27.35 0.67 -28.93
C ALA A 486 28.21 -0.34 -28.13
N THR A 487 27.98 -1.64 -28.33
CA THR A 487 28.74 -2.69 -27.65
C THR A 487 30.15 -2.80 -28.24
N GLY A 488 31.18 -2.50 -27.43
CA GLY A 488 32.60 -2.68 -27.75
C GLY A 488 33.21 -3.93 -27.09
N PRO A 489 34.54 -4.14 -27.23
CA PRO A 489 35.23 -5.31 -26.66
C PRO A 489 35.09 -5.44 -25.14
N ASP A 490 35.05 -4.30 -24.43
CA ASP A 490 34.91 -4.25 -22.96
C ASP A 490 33.43 -4.34 -22.50
N GLY A 491 32.49 -4.35 -23.44
CA GLY A 491 31.04 -4.34 -23.22
C GLY A 491 30.34 -3.13 -23.85
N MET A 492 29.06 -2.97 -23.55
CA MET A 492 28.23 -1.81 -23.85
C MET A 492 28.47 -0.72 -22.80
N PRO A 493 29.00 0.46 -23.16
CA PRO A 493 29.13 1.58 -22.25
C PRO A 493 27.75 2.18 -21.98
N VAL A 494 27.45 2.43 -20.71
CA VAL A 494 26.34 3.28 -20.29
C VAL A 494 26.85 4.42 -19.43
N THR A 495 26.41 5.64 -19.71
CA THR A 495 26.71 6.84 -18.91
C THR A 495 25.43 7.33 -18.24
N ILE A 496 25.42 7.44 -16.92
CA ILE A 496 24.40 8.24 -16.23
C ILE A 496 24.88 9.67 -16.13
N SER A 497 23.99 10.60 -16.46
CA SER A 497 24.18 12.04 -16.33
C SER A 497 23.19 12.51 -15.27
N ALA A 498 23.64 13.16 -14.20
CA ALA A 498 22.82 13.41 -13.00
C ALA A 498 23.02 14.79 -12.36
N ASP A 499 21.94 15.35 -11.80
CA ASP A 499 21.91 16.62 -11.06
C ASP A 499 22.53 16.44 -9.67
N HIS A 500 23.66 17.11 -9.43
CA HIS A 500 24.38 17.05 -8.16
C HIS A 500 23.62 17.69 -6.97
N ARG A 501 22.49 18.38 -7.21
CA ARG A 501 21.58 18.83 -6.13
C ARG A 501 20.75 17.70 -5.54
N VAL A 502 20.57 16.59 -6.26
CA VAL A 502 19.68 15.48 -5.88
C VAL A 502 20.44 14.17 -5.70
N VAL A 503 21.42 13.89 -6.57
CA VAL A 503 22.15 12.64 -6.68
C VAL A 503 23.63 12.89 -6.40
N ASN A 504 24.28 12.07 -5.56
CA ASN A 504 25.73 12.12 -5.36
C ASN A 504 26.44 11.02 -6.17
N GLY A 505 27.75 11.13 -6.34
CA GLY A 505 28.55 10.12 -7.05
C GLY A 505 28.42 8.69 -6.51
N ALA A 506 28.17 8.53 -5.20
CA ALA A 506 27.91 7.23 -4.58
C ALA A 506 26.56 6.63 -5.02
N ASP A 507 25.50 7.45 -5.09
CA ASP A 507 24.17 7.03 -5.53
C ASP A 507 24.20 6.58 -7.00
N ALA A 508 24.87 7.37 -7.86
CA ALA A 508 25.04 7.06 -9.28
C ALA A 508 25.88 5.78 -9.50
N ALA A 509 26.95 5.58 -8.73
CA ALA A 509 27.76 4.36 -8.79
C ALA A 509 27.01 3.11 -8.30
N ALA A 510 26.18 3.25 -7.26
CA ALA A 510 25.32 2.17 -6.78
C ALA A 510 24.27 1.77 -7.83
N PHE A 511 23.60 2.75 -8.45
CA PHE A 511 22.65 2.53 -9.53
C PHE A 511 23.27 1.81 -10.74
N LEU A 512 24.44 2.25 -11.20
CA LEU A 512 25.13 1.59 -12.33
C LEU A 512 25.57 0.16 -11.98
N LYS A 513 26.00 -0.08 -10.73
CA LYS A 513 26.33 -1.43 -10.23
C LYS A 513 25.09 -2.35 -10.21
N ASP A 514 23.96 -1.86 -9.72
CA ASP A 514 22.69 -2.60 -9.71
C ASP A 514 22.21 -2.88 -11.15
N LEU A 515 22.19 -1.86 -12.01
CA LEU A 515 21.82 -1.99 -13.43
C LEU A 515 22.74 -2.99 -14.16
N LYS A 516 24.04 -2.98 -13.90
CA LYS A 516 24.99 -3.96 -14.44
C LYS A 516 24.62 -5.38 -14.01
N ALA A 517 24.36 -5.61 -12.71
CA ALA A 517 23.95 -6.92 -12.22
C ALA A 517 22.62 -7.39 -12.83
N LEU A 518 21.65 -6.47 -12.97
CA LEU A 518 20.34 -6.74 -13.57
C LEU A 518 20.45 -7.06 -15.07
N VAL A 519 21.31 -6.39 -15.84
CA VAL A 519 21.47 -6.65 -17.28
C VAL A 519 22.32 -7.91 -17.55
N GLU A 520 23.33 -8.19 -16.73
CA GLU A 520 24.25 -9.33 -16.91
C GLU A 520 23.70 -10.65 -16.35
N ALA A 521 22.86 -10.60 -15.30
CA ALA A 521 22.18 -11.75 -14.71
C ALA A 521 20.64 -11.56 -14.65
N PRO A 522 19.98 -11.38 -15.80
CA PRO A 522 18.60 -10.88 -15.85
C PRO A 522 17.55 -11.89 -15.37
N GLN A 523 17.92 -13.17 -15.30
CA GLN A 523 17.11 -14.24 -14.71
C GLN A 523 16.66 -13.93 -13.26
N SER A 524 17.39 -13.06 -12.55
CA SER A 524 17.07 -12.64 -11.18
C SER A 524 15.84 -11.74 -11.05
N TRP A 525 15.33 -11.16 -12.15
CA TRP A 525 14.14 -10.29 -12.16
C TRP A 525 13.20 -10.52 -13.36
N LEU A 526 13.69 -11.22 -14.40
CA LEU A 526 12.89 -11.79 -15.50
C LEU A 526 12.26 -13.15 -15.16
N GLY A 527 12.44 -13.66 -13.94
CA GLY A 527 11.97 -14.99 -13.55
C GLY A 527 10.47 -15.16 -13.70
N ALA A 528 10.06 -15.81 -14.80
CA ALA A 528 8.72 -16.31 -15.13
C ALA A 528 7.54 -15.32 -14.94
N SER A 529 7.18 -14.61 -16.02
CA SER A 529 5.81 -14.10 -16.23
C SER A 529 4.94 -15.05 -17.08
N GLY A 530 5.26 -16.34 -17.05
CA GLY A 530 4.27 -17.41 -17.26
C GLY A 530 3.77 -17.89 -15.89
N PRO A 531 2.76 -18.78 -15.82
CA PRO A 531 2.35 -19.38 -14.56
C PRO A 531 3.56 -20.07 -13.90
N ALA A 532 3.88 -19.70 -12.66
CA ALA A 532 4.99 -20.29 -11.90
C ALA A 532 4.72 -21.77 -11.50
N ILE A 533 3.49 -22.23 -11.74
CA ILE A 533 3.08 -23.64 -11.84
C ILE A 533 3.18 -24.05 -13.32
N PRO A 534 4.15 -24.89 -13.73
CA PRO A 534 4.32 -25.33 -15.12
C PRO A 534 3.08 -26.01 -15.72
N GLU A 535 2.77 -25.72 -16.98
CA GLU A 535 1.75 -26.47 -17.73
C GLU A 535 2.22 -27.89 -18.03
N GLY A 536 1.29 -28.86 -18.01
CA GLY A 536 1.55 -30.25 -18.35
C GLY A 536 0.52 -31.22 -17.81
N ASN A 537 0.63 -32.49 -18.20
CA ASN A 537 -0.24 -33.57 -17.71
C ASN A 537 0.35 -34.17 -16.43
N TYR A 538 0.08 -33.52 -15.29
CA TYR A 538 0.44 -33.95 -13.94
C TYR A 538 -0.80 -34.35 -13.16
N ASP A 539 -0.66 -35.26 -12.19
CA ASP A 539 -1.75 -35.67 -11.30
C ASP A 539 -2.28 -34.49 -10.47
N VAL A 540 -1.38 -33.58 -10.07
CA VAL A 540 -1.71 -32.38 -9.29
C VAL A 540 -0.95 -31.14 -9.80
N GLN A 541 -1.51 -29.94 -9.58
CA GLN A 541 -0.81 -28.69 -9.92
C GLN A 541 0.24 -28.34 -8.88
N VAL A 542 -0.12 -28.34 -7.59
CA VAL A 542 0.84 -28.12 -6.50
C VAL A 542 0.80 -29.26 -5.47
N LEU A 543 1.98 -29.81 -5.20
CA LEU A 543 2.21 -30.74 -4.10
C LEU A 543 2.78 -29.99 -2.88
N VAL A 544 2.06 -29.97 -1.76
CA VAL A 544 2.56 -29.49 -0.48
C VAL A 544 3.02 -30.70 0.36
N ILE A 545 4.26 -30.67 0.85
CA ILE A 545 4.84 -31.73 1.69
C ILE A 545 4.91 -31.24 3.14
N GLY A 546 4.03 -31.76 3.99
CA GLY A 546 3.87 -31.40 5.40
C GLY A 546 2.67 -30.49 5.65
N ALA A 547 1.72 -30.94 6.48
CA ALA A 547 0.54 -30.17 6.87
C ALA A 547 0.72 -29.52 8.26
N GLY A 548 1.77 -28.71 8.40
CA GLY A 548 1.88 -27.71 9.47
C GLY A 548 1.55 -26.31 8.95
N PRO A 549 1.58 -25.26 9.79
CA PRO A 549 1.09 -23.92 9.45
C PRO A 549 1.55 -23.38 8.10
N GLY A 550 2.85 -23.43 7.79
CA GLY A 550 3.37 -22.95 6.49
C GLY A 550 2.91 -23.76 5.27
N GLY A 551 2.58 -25.05 5.45
CA GLY A 551 2.01 -25.90 4.41
C GLY A 551 0.51 -25.70 4.26
N GLU A 552 -0.21 -25.64 5.39
CA GLU A 552 -1.65 -25.37 5.44
C GLU A 552 -2.00 -24.01 4.83
N ASP A 553 -1.38 -22.92 5.29
CA ASP A 553 -1.62 -21.58 4.73
C ASP A 553 -1.31 -21.51 3.23
N CYS A 554 -0.21 -22.14 2.79
CA CYS A 554 0.13 -22.22 1.37
C CYS A 554 -0.91 -23.02 0.57
N ALA A 555 -1.38 -24.15 1.09
CA ALA A 555 -2.35 -25.00 0.42
C ALA A 555 -3.74 -24.35 0.30
N ARG A 556 -4.16 -23.62 1.34
CA ARG A 556 -5.44 -22.89 1.41
C ARG A 556 -5.45 -21.71 0.45
N GLU A 557 -4.44 -20.84 0.49
CA GLU A 557 -4.27 -19.70 -0.44
C GLU A 557 -4.30 -20.15 -1.91
N LEU A 558 -3.61 -21.25 -2.24
CA LEU A 558 -3.62 -21.82 -3.59
C LEU A 558 -5.00 -22.39 -3.99
N ALA A 559 -5.68 -23.10 -3.07
CA ALA A 559 -6.98 -23.72 -3.34
C ALA A 559 -8.11 -22.68 -3.48
N GLU A 560 -8.08 -21.61 -2.69
CA GLU A 560 -9.00 -20.46 -2.81
C GLU A 560 -8.84 -19.78 -4.18
N ASN A 561 -7.61 -19.68 -4.69
CA ASN A 561 -7.29 -19.22 -6.05
C ASN A 561 -7.47 -20.31 -7.14
N GLY A 562 -8.19 -21.40 -6.83
CA GLY A 562 -8.63 -22.41 -7.81
C GLY A 562 -7.57 -23.42 -8.28
N ILE A 563 -6.38 -23.43 -7.67
CA ILE A 563 -5.31 -24.38 -7.99
C ILE A 563 -5.64 -25.76 -7.39
N ARG A 564 -5.43 -26.84 -8.16
CA ARG A 564 -5.52 -28.21 -7.61
C ARG A 564 -4.31 -28.50 -6.73
N VAL A 565 -4.54 -28.59 -5.41
CA VAL A 565 -3.50 -28.87 -4.40
C VAL A 565 -3.67 -30.26 -3.79
N ALA A 566 -2.57 -30.97 -3.63
CA ALA A 566 -2.48 -32.16 -2.76
C ALA A 566 -1.51 -31.87 -1.63
N MET A 567 -1.87 -32.24 -0.40
CA MET A 567 -1.10 -32.00 0.81
C MET A 567 -0.78 -33.33 1.49
N VAL A 568 0.48 -33.74 1.47
CA VAL A 568 0.93 -35.02 2.05
C VAL A 568 1.39 -34.79 3.49
N ASN A 569 0.83 -35.56 4.43
CA ASN A 569 1.13 -35.46 5.85
C ASN A 569 1.36 -36.86 6.47
N HIS A 570 2.34 -36.98 7.35
CA HIS A 570 2.69 -38.27 7.98
C HIS A 570 1.72 -38.72 9.09
N ALA A 571 0.65 -37.96 9.33
CA ALA A 571 -0.35 -38.20 10.36
C ALA A 571 -1.77 -37.95 9.81
N PRO A 572 -2.81 -38.61 10.35
CA PRO A 572 -4.18 -38.54 9.83
C PRO A 572 -4.85 -37.16 9.97
N LEU A 573 -4.27 -36.24 10.73
CA LEU A 573 -4.79 -34.88 10.94
C LEU A 573 -3.68 -33.83 10.71
N PRO A 574 -3.99 -32.67 10.11
CA PRO A 574 -3.06 -31.55 9.89
C PRO A 574 -2.80 -30.76 11.18
N GLY A 575 -2.10 -29.63 11.10
CA GLY A 575 -1.69 -28.77 12.23
C GLY A 575 -0.20 -28.91 12.62
N GLY A 576 0.48 -29.92 12.09
CA GLY A 576 1.90 -30.21 12.33
C GLY A 576 2.32 -30.23 13.81
N GLU A 577 3.59 -29.95 14.08
CA GLU A 577 4.10 -29.86 15.45
C GLU A 577 3.39 -28.77 16.26
N CYS A 578 3.07 -27.62 15.66
CA CYS A 578 2.47 -26.49 16.37
C CYS A 578 1.11 -26.84 17.00
N LEU A 579 0.28 -27.63 16.33
CA LEU A 579 -0.97 -28.13 16.91
C LEU A 579 -0.74 -29.30 17.86
N TRP A 580 0.07 -30.28 17.49
CA TRP A 580 0.08 -31.58 18.19
C TRP A 580 1.12 -31.68 19.31
N ARG A 581 2.27 -31.03 19.16
CA ARG A 581 3.48 -31.22 20.01
C ARG A 581 4.18 -29.90 20.40
N GLY A 582 3.52 -28.76 20.25
CA GLY A 582 4.14 -27.44 20.39
C GLY A 582 3.19 -26.35 20.91
N CYS A 583 2.83 -25.41 20.04
CA CYS A 583 2.10 -24.17 20.37
C CYS A 583 0.80 -24.39 21.16
N ILE A 584 -0.11 -25.22 20.65
CA ILE A 584 -1.44 -25.40 21.26
C ILE A 584 -1.37 -26.20 22.58
N PRO A 585 -0.66 -27.34 22.69
CA PRO A 585 -0.61 -28.09 23.94
C PRO A 585 0.15 -27.36 25.06
N SER A 586 1.23 -26.62 24.75
CA SER A 586 1.91 -25.77 25.75
C SER A 586 0.98 -24.68 26.29
N LYS A 587 0.22 -24.00 25.43
CA LYS A 587 -0.67 -22.91 25.86
C LYS A 587 -1.89 -23.42 26.62
N ALA A 588 -2.37 -24.64 26.33
CA ALA A 588 -3.41 -25.30 27.12
C ALA A 588 -2.93 -25.64 28.55
N TRP A 589 -1.72 -26.17 28.72
CA TRP A 589 -1.11 -26.34 30.04
C TRP A 589 -0.87 -24.99 30.73
N ARG A 590 -0.31 -24.00 30.02
CA ARG A 590 -0.04 -22.66 30.57
C ARG A 590 -1.31 -21.98 31.09
N ALA A 591 -2.44 -22.12 30.40
CA ALA A 591 -3.73 -21.55 30.84
C ALA A 591 -4.24 -22.11 32.18
N ALA A 592 -3.73 -23.27 32.63
CA ALA A 592 -3.93 -23.78 33.98
C ALA A 592 -2.85 -23.29 34.97
N ALA A 593 -1.57 -23.26 34.55
CA ALA A 593 -0.47 -22.73 35.36
C ALA A 593 -0.67 -21.25 35.75
N ASP A 594 -1.05 -20.40 34.79
CA ASP A 594 -1.38 -18.99 35.03
C ASP A 594 -2.49 -18.85 36.07
N ARG A 595 -3.56 -19.66 35.97
CA ARG A 595 -4.66 -19.67 36.95
C ARG A 595 -4.19 -20.09 38.33
N ILE A 596 -3.31 -21.10 38.45
CA ILE A 596 -2.74 -21.52 39.74
C ILE A 596 -1.97 -20.34 40.36
N ARG A 597 -1.15 -19.64 39.57
CA ARG A 597 -0.37 -18.48 40.00
C ARG A 597 -1.25 -17.27 40.38
N ASP A 598 -2.26 -16.93 39.58
CA ASP A 598 -3.17 -15.79 39.84
C ASP A 598 -3.89 -15.93 41.19
N ARG A 599 -4.39 -17.15 41.49
CA ARG A 599 -5.13 -17.45 42.74
C ARG A 599 -4.28 -17.28 44.01
N VAL A 600 -2.94 -17.24 43.90
CA VAL A 600 -2.04 -16.92 45.03
C VAL A 600 -2.05 -15.42 45.36
N HIS A 601 -2.29 -14.55 44.37
CA HIS A 601 -2.25 -13.09 44.52
C HIS A 601 -3.61 -12.46 44.83
N ASP A 602 -4.72 -13.17 44.57
CA ASP A 602 -6.10 -12.80 44.93
C ASP A 602 -6.26 -12.22 46.35
N ALA A 603 -5.55 -12.77 47.33
CA ALA A 603 -5.60 -12.34 48.73
C ALA A 603 -5.18 -10.86 48.93
N ALA A 604 -4.28 -10.34 48.09
CA ALA A 604 -3.90 -8.92 48.10
C ALA A 604 -5.00 -8.00 47.56
N MET A 605 -5.91 -8.53 46.75
CA MET A 605 -7.12 -7.85 46.25
C MET A 605 -8.33 -8.06 47.18
N GLY A 606 -8.15 -8.70 48.33
CA GLY A 606 -9.21 -9.01 49.29
C GLY A 606 -10.06 -10.24 48.94
N ILE A 607 -9.71 -10.99 47.89
CA ILE A 607 -10.38 -12.21 47.47
C ILE A 607 -9.78 -13.39 48.25
N GLN A 608 -10.62 -14.11 49.01
CA GLN A 608 -10.18 -15.26 49.81
C GLN A 608 -10.70 -16.56 49.21
N LEU A 609 -9.76 -17.45 48.85
CA LEU A 609 -10.01 -18.78 48.28
C LEU A 609 -9.10 -19.81 48.97
N GLY A 610 -9.37 -21.09 48.75
CA GLY A 610 -8.47 -22.18 49.17
C GLY A 610 -7.22 -22.27 48.31
N GLU A 611 -6.23 -23.05 48.75
CA GLU A 611 -5.04 -23.35 47.95
C GLU A 611 -5.43 -24.07 46.64
N PRO A 612 -4.92 -23.62 45.47
CA PRO A 612 -5.22 -24.28 44.20
C PRO A 612 -4.61 -25.69 44.16
N HIS A 613 -5.38 -26.67 43.70
CA HIS A 613 -4.94 -28.05 43.53
C HIS A 613 -5.09 -28.48 42.06
N LEU A 614 -4.06 -29.14 41.52
CA LEU A 614 -4.00 -29.59 40.13
C LEU A 614 -4.48 -31.03 39.99
N ASP A 615 -5.55 -31.23 39.22
CA ASP A 615 -5.89 -32.54 38.66
C ASP A 615 -5.19 -32.69 37.29
N TRP A 616 -4.12 -33.49 37.27
CA TRP A 616 -3.36 -33.77 36.03
C TRP A 616 -4.17 -34.53 34.99
N GLN A 617 -5.04 -35.45 35.40
CA GLN A 617 -5.85 -36.26 34.49
C GLN A 617 -6.91 -35.39 33.80
N GLN A 618 -7.55 -34.49 34.55
CA GLN A 618 -8.51 -33.54 34.00
C GLN A 618 -7.82 -32.50 33.08
N LEU A 619 -6.63 -32.00 33.45
CA LEU A 619 -5.84 -31.11 32.59
C LEU A 619 -5.45 -31.80 31.27
N GLU A 620 -4.99 -33.05 31.33
CA GLU A 620 -4.65 -33.82 30.14
C GLU A 620 -5.86 -34.12 29.27
N GLN A 621 -7.01 -34.47 29.86
CA GLN A 621 -8.25 -34.66 29.12
C GLN A 621 -8.68 -33.36 28.40
N HIS A 622 -8.56 -32.21 29.06
CA HIS A 622 -8.86 -30.90 28.49
C HIS A 622 -7.92 -30.56 27.33
N ARG A 623 -6.59 -30.71 27.51
CA ARG A 623 -5.59 -30.49 26.44
C ARG A 623 -5.86 -31.39 25.23
N ARG A 624 -6.07 -32.68 25.45
CA ARG A 624 -6.31 -33.68 24.38
C ARG A 624 -7.57 -33.34 23.59
N SER A 625 -8.65 -32.91 24.26
CA SER A 625 -9.88 -32.46 23.60
C SER A 625 -9.65 -31.23 22.70
N ILE A 626 -8.86 -30.25 23.15
CA ILE A 626 -8.53 -29.04 22.37
C ILE A 626 -7.76 -29.40 21.10
N VAL A 627 -6.67 -30.18 21.19
CA VAL A 627 -5.85 -30.52 20.01
C VAL A 627 -6.61 -31.42 19.02
N GLN A 628 -7.40 -32.37 19.52
CA GLN A 628 -8.23 -33.24 18.68
C GLN A 628 -9.27 -32.44 17.89
N THR A 629 -10.10 -31.64 18.58
CA THR A 629 -11.14 -30.82 17.94
C THR A 629 -10.54 -29.85 16.92
N ARG A 630 -9.40 -29.22 17.24
CA ARG A 630 -8.67 -28.33 16.31
C ARG A 630 -8.17 -29.06 15.07
N GLY A 631 -7.67 -30.29 15.20
CA GLY A 631 -7.17 -31.09 14.09
C GLY A 631 -8.29 -31.58 13.16
N GLU A 632 -9.40 -32.02 13.74
CA GLU A 632 -10.62 -32.38 13.01
C GLU A 632 -11.21 -31.17 12.26
N MET A 633 -11.23 -29.98 12.89
CA MET A 633 -11.63 -28.73 12.23
C MET A 633 -10.70 -28.38 11.07
N ALA A 634 -9.38 -28.47 11.24
CA ALA A 634 -8.42 -28.16 10.19
C ALA A 634 -8.55 -29.11 8.98
N LEU A 635 -8.64 -30.44 9.21
CA LEU A 635 -8.89 -31.41 8.15
C LEU A 635 -10.21 -31.12 7.41
N LYS A 636 -11.27 -30.77 8.15
CA LYS A 636 -12.57 -30.41 7.57
C LYS A 636 -12.50 -29.15 6.71
N THR A 637 -11.72 -28.14 7.12
CA THR A 637 -11.47 -26.94 6.31
C THR A 637 -10.74 -27.29 5.02
N ASP A 638 -9.67 -28.09 5.09
CA ASP A 638 -8.85 -28.45 3.93
C ASP A 638 -9.67 -29.25 2.90
N GLN A 639 -10.44 -30.23 3.37
CA GLN A 639 -11.36 -31.01 2.53
C GLN A 639 -12.50 -30.13 1.97
N GLY A 640 -13.00 -29.16 2.74
CA GLY A 640 -13.99 -28.18 2.27
C GLY A 640 -13.46 -27.28 1.14
N MET A 641 -12.18 -26.91 1.21
CA MET A 641 -11.44 -26.22 0.14
C MET A 641 -11.01 -27.14 -1.01
N LYS A 642 -11.39 -28.43 -0.96
CA LYS A 642 -11.08 -29.47 -1.96
C LYS A 642 -9.58 -29.79 -2.08
N ILE A 643 -8.79 -29.50 -1.04
CA ILE A 643 -7.38 -29.90 -0.96
C ILE A 643 -7.34 -31.43 -0.78
N GLN A 644 -6.56 -32.12 -1.60
CA GLN A 644 -6.36 -33.56 -1.48
C GLN A 644 -5.36 -33.86 -0.36
N VAL A 645 -5.84 -33.96 0.87
CA VAL A 645 -5.03 -34.41 2.01
C VAL A 645 -4.74 -35.92 1.89
N LEU A 646 -3.47 -36.31 2.00
CA LEU A 646 -2.99 -37.68 1.84
C LEU A 646 -2.12 -38.11 3.04
N GLU A 647 -2.35 -39.30 3.59
CA GLU A 647 -1.64 -39.80 4.76
C GLU A 647 -0.42 -40.66 4.38
N GLY A 648 0.79 -40.10 4.55
CA GLY A 648 2.07 -40.75 4.29
C GLY A 648 3.28 -39.82 4.32
N HIS A 649 4.44 -40.39 3.99
CA HIS A 649 5.72 -39.70 3.81
C HIS A 649 6.00 -39.55 2.31
N ALA A 650 6.13 -38.31 1.82
CA ALA A 650 6.54 -38.04 0.45
C ALA A 650 8.07 -38.04 0.31
N ARG A 651 8.57 -38.68 -0.74
CA ARG A 651 10.00 -38.77 -1.09
C ARG A 651 10.18 -38.56 -2.59
N PHE A 652 11.08 -37.68 -2.99
CA PHE A 652 11.31 -37.39 -4.41
C PHE A 652 11.84 -38.61 -5.17
N THR A 653 11.29 -38.82 -6.38
CA THR A 653 11.79 -39.77 -7.39
C THR A 653 12.43 -39.04 -8.56
N GLY A 654 12.03 -37.77 -8.80
CA GLY A 654 12.62 -36.87 -9.76
C GLY A 654 12.17 -35.42 -9.53
N PRO A 655 12.47 -34.47 -10.44
CA PRO A 655 12.10 -33.06 -10.29
C PRO A 655 10.59 -32.76 -10.25
N HIS A 656 9.76 -33.65 -10.78
CA HIS A 656 8.29 -33.49 -10.88
C HIS A 656 7.51 -34.70 -10.32
N SER A 657 8.16 -35.55 -9.51
CA SER A 657 7.54 -36.77 -8.99
C SER A 657 8.03 -37.15 -7.59
N VAL A 658 7.10 -37.64 -6.77
CA VAL A 658 7.36 -38.29 -5.47
C VAL A 658 6.78 -39.69 -5.46
N ASP A 659 7.37 -40.57 -4.65
CA ASP A 659 6.64 -41.68 -4.06
C ASP A 659 6.11 -41.26 -2.68
N ILE A 660 4.88 -41.65 -2.37
CA ILE A 660 4.27 -41.52 -1.04
C ILE A 660 4.30 -42.91 -0.41
N GLU A 661 4.99 -43.05 0.72
CA GLU A 661 5.05 -44.27 1.53
C GLU A 661 4.11 -44.12 2.74
N GLY A 662 3.25 -45.11 3.04
CA GLY A 662 2.31 -45.03 4.16
C GLY A 662 0.92 -45.55 3.82
N ARG A 663 -0.13 -44.87 4.29
CA ARG A 663 -1.53 -45.30 4.18
C ARG A 663 -2.09 -45.05 2.78
N ASP A 664 -1.80 -43.89 2.20
CA ASP A 664 -2.23 -43.49 0.86
C ASP A 664 -1.22 -43.87 -0.25
N ALA A 665 -0.42 -44.92 -0.04
CA ALA A 665 0.79 -45.20 -0.80
C ALA A 665 0.59 -45.23 -2.33
N ARG A 666 1.33 -44.36 -3.04
CA ARG A 666 1.29 -44.17 -4.50
C ARG A 666 2.48 -43.34 -4.99
N THR A 667 2.85 -43.47 -6.26
CA THR A 667 3.61 -42.43 -6.96
C THR A 667 2.67 -41.27 -7.32
N LEU A 668 3.16 -40.03 -7.27
CA LEU A 668 2.40 -38.83 -7.62
C LEU A 668 3.28 -37.85 -8.43
N THR A 669 2.75 -37.33 -9.54
CA THR A 669 3.39 -36.29 -10.36
C THR A 669 2.79 -34.91 -10.11
N PHE A 670 3.63 -33.87 -10.16
CA PHE A 670 3.24 -32.49 -9.83
C PHE A 670 3.89 -31.47 -10.76
N ALA A 671 3.18 -30.38 -11.07
CA ALA A 671 3.78 -29.25 -11.78
C ALA A 671 4.75 -28.46 -10.89
N ALA A 672 4.32 -28.06 -9.68
CA ALA A 672 5.14 -27.37 -8.68
C ALA A 672 5.02 -28.02 -7.29
N CYS A 673 5.96 -27.73 -6.40
CA CYS A 673 6.00 -28.29 -5.05
C CYS A 673 6.39 -27.26 -3.98
N VAL A 674 5.83 -27.39 -2.78
CA VAL A 674 6.18 -26.58 -1.60
C VAL A 674 6.53 -27.52 -0.45
N ILE A 675 7.77 -27.41 0.06
CA ILE A 675 8.29 -28.25 1.14
C ILE A 675 8.10 -27.53 2.47
N ALA A 676 7.18 -28.02 3.29
CA ALA A 676 6.80 -27.48 4.61
C ALA A 676 7.04 -28.52 5.73
N ALA A 677 8.09 -29.33 5.59
CA ALA A 677 8.34 -30.52 6.43
C ALA A 677 8.67 -30.23 7.92
N GLY A 678 8.91 -28.97 8.29
CA GLY A 678 9.24 -28.56 9.66
C GLY A 678 10.66 -28.95 10.10
N ALA A 679 10.88 -29.01 11.42
CA ALA A 679 12.15 -29.38 12.04
C ALA A 679 11.93 -30.08 13.39
N PRO A 680 12.39 -31.32 13.60
CA PRO A 680 12.29 -32.00 14.90
C PRO A 680 13.18 -31.36 15.99
N ALA A 681 12.93 -31.73 17.25
CA ALA A 681 13.77 -31.36 18.38
C ALA A 681 15.24 -31.80 18.20
N PHE A 682 16.18 -30.89 18.44
CA PHE A 682 17.61 -31.19 18.30
C PHE A 682 18.22 -31.68 19.63
N VAL A 683 18.63 -32.95 19.66
CA VAL A 683 19.37 -33.57 20.77
C VAL A 683 20.88 -33.46 20.51
N PRO A 684 21.65 -32.69 21.30
CA PRO A 684 23.10 -32.60 21.17
C PRO A 684 23.79 -33.92 21.56
N PRO A 685 25.03 -34.16 21.09
CA PRO A 685 25.78 -35.39 21.35
C PRO A 685 26.40 -35.43 22.77
N ILE A 686 25.58 -35.25 23.81
CA ILE A 686 25.95 -35.39 25.21
C ILE A 686 25.99 -36.89 25.57
N PRO A 687 27.06 -37.42 26.19
CA PRO A 687 27.09 -38.80 26.68
C PRO A 687 25.92 -39.11 27.61
N GLY A 688 25.20 -40.21 27.35
CA GLY A 688 24.03 -40.63 28.14
C GLY A 688 22.70 -40.01 27.72
N ALA A 689 22.68 -39.00 26.82
CA ALA A 689 21.43 -38.35 26.41
C ALA A 689 20.52 -39.28 25.58
N LYS A 690 21.09 -40.08 24.68
CA LYS A 690 20.31 -41.00 23.82
C LYS A 690 19.81 -42.20 24.64
N GLU A 691 20.63 -42.64 25.58
CA GLU A 691 20.36 -43.71 26.52
C GLU A 691 19.22 -43.32 27.46
N ALA A 692 19.25 -42.11 28.03
CA ALA A 692 18.17 -41.58 28.86
C ALA A 692 16.85 -41.39 28.10
N LEU A 693 16.90 -40.95 26.83
CA LEU A 693 15.71 -40.87 25.96
C LEU A 693 15.13 -42.27 25.68
N ALA A 694 15.97 -43.25 25.33
CA ALA A 694 15.54 -44.62 25.06
C ALA A 694 14.98 -45.33 26.31
N ALA A 695 15.45 -44.95 27.50
CA ALA A 695 14.95 -45.45 28.79
C ALA A 695 13.69 -44.71 29.30
N GLY A 696 13.20 -43.68 28.60
CA GLY A 696 12.08 -42.84 29.06
C GLY A 696 12.42 -41.95 30.27
N ALA A 697 13.68 -41.86 30.66
CA ALA A 697 14.17 -41.00 31.73
C ALA A 697 14.35 -39.54 31.26
N ALA A 698 14.52 -39.35 29.95
CA ALA A 698 14.53 -38.06 29.29
C ALA A 698 13.40 -37.94 28.24
N VAL A 699 12.97 -36.71 27.99
CA VAL A 699 11.99 -36.32 26.97
C VAL A 699 12.51 -35.11 26.18
N THR A 700 11.90 -34.83 25.04
CA THR A 700 12.12 -33.61 24.24
C THR A 700 10.83 -32.79 24.16
N SER A 701 10.87 -31.64 23.46
CA SER A 701 9.64 -30.92 23.09
C SER A 701 8.64 -31.77 22.30
N ASP A 702 9.09 -32.81 21.59
CA ASP A 702 8.21 -33.73 20.86
C ASP A 702 7.53 -34.78 21.76
N THR A 703 8.13 -35.16 22.91
CA THR A 703 7.68 -36.32 23.73
C THR A 703 7.26 -35.99 25.16
N VAL A 704 7.39 -34.73 25.61
CA VAL A 704 6.93 -34.30 26.94
C VAL A 704 5.41 -34.46 27.16
N TRP A 705 4.63 -34.61 26.09
CA TRP A 705 3.16 -34.67 26.11
C TRP A 705 2.58 -36.00 26.59
N ASP A 706 3.41 -37.04 26.72
CA ASP A 706 3.00 -38.40 27.10
C ASP A 706 3.16 -38.67 28.61
N LEU A 707 3.52 -37.65 29.40
CA LEU A 707 3.72 -37.75 30.85
C LEU A 707 2.43 -38.12 31.60
N THR A 708 2.48 -39.21 32.35
CA THR A 708 1.38 -39.73 33.19
C THR A 708 1.14 -38.93 34.47
N ALA A 709 2.15 -38.18 34.92
CA ALA A 709 2.10 -37.25 36.05
C ALA A 709 3.22 -36.20 35.90
N PRO A 710 3.11 -35.00 36.52
CA PRO A 710 4.22 -34.06 36.57
C PRO A 710 5.36 -34.62 37.46
N PRO A 711 6.64 -34.45 37.07
CA PRO A 711 7.79 -34.84 37.90
C PRO A 711 7.89 -33.93 39.15
N LYS A 712 8.48 -34.43 40.24
CA LYS A 712 8.76 -33.60 41.43
C LYS A 712 10.05 -32.80 41.26
N ARG A 713 11.04 -33.37 40.58
CA ARG A 713 12.32 -32.74 40.21
C ARG A 713 12.54 -32.83 38.71
N LEU A 714 12.62 -31.69 38.03
CA LEU A 714 12.83 -31.58 36.59
C LEU A 714 14.15 -30.87 36.30
N CYS A 715 15.04 -31.52 35.55
CA CYS A 715 16.17 -30.86 34.91
C CYS A 715 15.80 -30.51 33.47
N ILE A 716 16.15 -29.31 33.00
CA ILE A 716 15.94 -28.83 31.63
C ILE A 716 17.29 -28.42 31.04
N ILE A 717 17.61 -28.89 29.84
CA ILE A 717 18.78 -28.42 29.08
C ILE A 717 18.28 -27.48 27.97
N GLY A 718 18.75 -26.23 27.98
CA GLY A 718 18.30 -25.15 27.12
C GLY A 718 17.30 -24.20 27.81
N ALA A 719 17.63 -22.90 27.80
CA ALA A 719 16.83 -21.78 28.28
C ALA A 719 16.39 -20.85 27.13
N GLY A 720 16.26 -21.40 25.91
CA GLY A 720 15.45 -20.82 24.84
C GLY A 720 13.95 -20.90 25.16
N ALA A 721 13.12 -20.41 24.23
CA ALA A 721 11.68 -20.20 24.48
C ALA A 721 10.96 -21.41 25.09
N ILE A 722 11.08 -22.60 24.46
CA ILE A 722 10.42 -23.83 24.92
C ILE A 722 10.87 -24.22 26.34
N GLY A 723 12.18 -24.16 26.61
CA GLY A 723 12.75 -24.51 27.91
C GLY A 723 12.24 -23.60 29.02
N MET A 724 12.18 -22.29 28.77
CA MET A 724 11.70 -21.31 29.74
C MET A 724 10.19 -21.36 29.97
N GLU A 725 9.38 -21.63 28.94
CA GLU A 725 7.95 -21.88 29.12
C GLU A 725 7.69 -23.13 29.97
N MET A 726 8.33 -24.26 29.62
CA MET A 726 8.21 -25.52 30.36
C MET A 726 8.69 -25.37 31.82
N ALA A 727 9.77 -24.62 32.04
CA ALA A 727 10.31 -24.37 33.37
C ALA A 727 9.29 -23.73 34.33
N GLN A 728 8.52 -22.75 33.84
CA GLN A 728 7.51 -22.05 34.65
C GLN A 728 6.23 -22.86 34.79
N MET A 729 5.78 -23.56 33.73
CA MET A 729 4.62 -24.46 33.84
C MET A 729 4.83 -25.56 34.87
N PHE A 730 5.97 -26.27 34.81
CA PHE A 730 6.25 -27.33 35.79
C PHE A 730 6.53 -26.78 37.20
N HIS A 731 7.16 -25.61 37.33
CA HIS A 731 7.26 -24.90 38.62
C HIS A 731 5.87 -24.67 39.24
N ASP A 732 4.91 -24.16 38.46
CA ASP A 732 3.57 -23.82 38.92
C ASP A 732 2.70 -25.06 39.16
N PHE A 733 2.98 -26.17 38.45
CA PHE A 733 2.47 -27.50 38.76
C PHE A 733 3.12 -28.17 39.99
N GLY A 734 4.04 -27.48 40.67
CA GLY A 734 4.60 -27.87 41.96
C GLY A 734 6.02 -28.44 41.94
N ALA A 735 6.66 -28.58 40.77
CA ALA A 735 7.99 -29.16 40.66
C ALA A 735 9.11 -28.24 41.21
N GLU A 736 10.20 -28.86 41.64
CA GLU A 736 11.53 -28.28 41.69
C GLU A 736 12.15 -28.34 40.29
N VAL A 737 12.58 -27.21 39.76
CA VAL A 737 13.03 -27.08 38.36
C VAL A 737 14.43 -26.47 38.31
N THR A 738 15.35 -27.14 37.60
CA THR A 738 16.68 -26.60 37.28
C THR A 738 16.86 -26.52 35.77
N VAL A 739 17.17 -25.34 35.25
CA VAL A 739 17.48 -25.11 33.83
C VAL A 739 18.98 -24.88 33.67
N LEU A 740 19.58 -25.57 32.69
CA LEU A 740 21.00 -25.50 32.35
C LEU A 740 21.17 -24.96 30.93
N GLU A 741 21.83 -23.82 30.78
CA GLU A 741 22.07 -23.12 29.51
C GLU A 741 23.56 -22.87 29.27
N ALA A 742 24.01 -23.13 28.05
CA ALA A 742 25.39 -22.96 27.61
C ALA A 742 25.69 -21.54 27.12
N LEU A 743 24.66 -20.79 26.70
CA LEU A 743 24.75 -19.37 26.38
C LEU A 743 24.82 -18.50 27.66
N PRO A 744 25.34 -17.26 27.60
CA PRO A 744 25.44 -16.38 28.77
C PRO A 744 24.10 -15.90 29.36
N ARG A 745 22.99 -16.04 28.62
CA ARG A 745 21.65 -15.55 29.00
C ARG A 745 20.53 -16.45 28.45
N PRO A 746 19.38 -16.59 29.13
CA PRO A 746 18.18 -17.18 28.54
C PRO A 746 17.63 -16.29 27.41
N VAL A 747 16.73 -16.84 26.59
CA VAL A 747 16.02 -16.14 25.49
C VAL A 747 16.96 -15.22 24.69
N ALA A 748 18.06 -15.80 24.20
CA ALA A 748 19.22 -15.09 23.66
C ALA A 748 18.91 -14.27 22.38
N GLU A 749 17.79 -14.55 21.73
CA GLU A 749 17.27 -13.83 20.56
C GLU A 749 16.77 -12.41 20.92
N MET A 750 16.40 -12.19 22.19
CA MET A 750 15.74 -10.98 22.69
C MET A 750 16.73 -9.88 23.08
N GLU A 751 16.25 -8.67 23.35
CA GLU A 751 17.02 -7.60 24.00
C GLU A 751 17.64 -8.05 25.33
N ALA A 752 18.95 -7.85 25.52
CA ALA A 752 19.69 -8.41 26.66
C ALA A 752 19.18 -7.91 28.03
N GLU A 753 18.73 -6.66 28.12
CA GLU A 753 18.18 -6.11 29.36
C GLU A 753 16.85 -6.77 29.77
N LEU A 754 16.09 -7.35 28.84
CA LEU A 754 14.88 -8.12 29.12
C LEU A 754 15.22 -9.48 29.70
N ALA A 755 16.23 -10.18 29.15
CA ALA A 755 16.70 -11.45 29.68
C ALA A 755 17.19 -11.32 31.13
N GLU A 756 17.91 -10.24 31.46
CA GLU A 756 18.29 -9.96 32.85
C GLU A 756 17.08 -9.66 33.76
N GLN A 757 16.11 -8.87 33.29
CA GLN A 757 14.93 -8.55 34.10
C GLN A 757 14.02 -9.76 34.31
N LEU A 758 13.90 -10.66 33.33
CA LEU A 758 13.25 -11.95 33.48
C LEU A 758 13.95 -12.78 34.57
N MET A 759 15.28 -12.90 34.54
CA MET A 759 16.03 -13.61 35.58
C MET A 759 15.80 -13.03 36.98
N ARG A 760 15.72 -11.71 37.11
CA ARG A 760 15.39 -11.03 38.39
C ARG A 760 13.94 -11.30 38.82
N ALA A 761 12.97 -11.30 37.90
CA ALA A 761 11.57 -11.61 38.19
C ALA A 761 11.40 -13.09 38.60
N LEU A 762 12.08 -14.03 37.94
CA LEU A 762 12.04 -15.46 38.27
C LEU A 762 12.61 -15.74 39.66
N ALA A 763 13.79 -15.17 39.99
CA ALA A 763 14.41 -15.33 41.31
C ALA A 763 13.57 -14.74 42.46
N LYS A 764 12.70 -13.76 42.16
CA LYS A 764 11.74 -13.12 43.08
C LYS A 764 10.43 -13.92 43.20
N ASN A 765 9.87 -14.36 42.07
CA ASN A 765 8.49 -14.85 41.95
C ASN A 765 8.38 -16.38 41.79
N SER A 766 9.48 -17.13 41.68
CA SER A 766 9.45 -18.56 41.38
C SER A 766 10.56 -19.33 42.14
N PRO A 767 10.44 -19.47 43.48
CA PRO A 767 11.53 -19.93 44.34
C PRO A 767 11.95 -21.40 44.17
N ARG A 768 11.14 -22.24 43.47
CA ARG A 768 11.53 -23.61 43.10
C ARG A 768 12.23 -23.70 41.74
N LEU A 769 12.40 -22.58 41.02
CA LEU A 769 13.00 -22.52 39.69
C LEU A 769 14.39 -21.88 39.75
N GLN A 770 15.42 -22.67 39.41
CA GLN A 770 16.80 -22.21 39.28
C GLN A 770 17.23 -22.26 37.81
N VAL A 771 17.95 -21.24 37.35
CA VAL A 771 18.43 -21.13 35.96
C VAL A 771 19.93 -20.81 36.00
N PHE A 772 20.74 -21.71 35.46
CA PHE A 772 22.19 -21.57 35.36
C PHE A 772 22.56 -21.33 33.90
N THR A 773 23.28 -20.24 33.62
CA THR A 773 23.79 -19.86 32.29
C THR A 773 25.30 -20.01 32.22
N ASP A 774 25.87 -20.01 31.01
CA ASP A 774 27.30 -20.20 30.75
C ASP A 774 27.86 -21.52 31.35
N VAL A 775 27.03 -22.58 31.33
CA VAL A 775 27.36 -23.92 31.82
C VAL A 775 27.16 -24.99 30.76
N GLN A 776 28.10 -25.94 30.69
CA GLN A 776 28.02 -27.07 29.75
C GLN A 776 27.65 -28.34 30.50
N VAL A 777 26.67 -29.08 29.99
CA VAL A 777 26.37 -30.44 30.44
C VAL A 777 27.43 -31.38 29.86
N LYS A 778 28.07 -32.14 30.75
CA LYS A 778 29.21 -33.01 30.45
C LYS A 778 28.78 -34.43 30.14
N ASP A 779 27.79 -34.93 30.88
CA ASP A 779 27.19 -36.26 30.73
C ASP A 779 25.92 -36.41 31.59
N ILE A 780 25.12 -37.40 31.24
CA ILE A 780 23.88 -37.82 31.91
C ILE A 780 24.03 -39.29 32.32
N SER A 781 23.57 -39.65 33.51
CA SER A 781 23.62 -41.03 34.03
C SER A 781 22.47 -41.32 34.98
N GLY A 782 22.24 -42.59 35.31
CA GLY A 782 21.13 -43.04 36.17
C GLY A 782 19.92 -43.55 35.38
N GLU A 783 18.78 -43.64 36.05
CA GLU A 783 17.52 -44.19 35.54
C GLU A 783 16.36 -43.21 35.78
N ALA A 784 15.18 -43.48 35.21
CA ALA A 784 13.99 -42.66 35.41
C ALA A 784 13.64 -42.56 36.91
N GLY A 785 13.36 -41.35 37.41
CA GLY A 785 13.17 -41.06 38.83
C GLY A 785 14.47 -40.79 39.61
N ASN A 786 15.65 -41.08 39.05
CA ASN A 786 16.95 -40.82 39.69
C ASN A 786 18.08 -40.60 38.66
N LEU A 787 17.90 -39.61 37.79
CA LEU A 787 18.96 -39.14 36.90
C LEU A 787 19.97 -38.27 37.66
N GLN A 788 21.22 -38.33 37.22
CA GLN A 788 22.34 -37.51 37.66
C GLN A 788 22.93 -36.80 36.43
N ILE A 789 22.71 -35.49 36.34
CA ILE A 789 23.17 -34.63 35.24
C ILE A 789 24.42 -33.89 35.72
N ARG A 790 25.58 -34.17 35.10
CA ARG A 790 26.84 -33.50 35.44
C ARG A 790 27.06 -32.30 34.52
N TYR A 791 27.35 -31.14 35.11
CA TYR A 791 27.47 -29.88 34.37
C TYR A 791 28.48 -28.93 35.00
N GLY A 792 28.85 -27.86 34.29
CA GLY A 792 29.65 -26.77 34.86
C GLY A 792 30.43 -25.98 33.82
N LYS A 793 31.28 -25.07 34.29
CA LYS A 793 32.07 -24.17 33.44
C LYS A 793 33.54 -24.58 33.44
N GLY A 794 34.05 -24.97 32.26
CA GLY A 794 35.41 -25.47 32.12
C GLY A 794 35.67 -26.73 32.96
N GLN A 795 36.65 -26.67 33.88
CA GLN A 795 36.99 -27.79 34.76
C GLN A 795 36.00 -27.99 35.91
N GLU A 796 35.31 -26.92 36.36
CA GLU A 796 34.34 -27.02 37.45
C GLU A 796 33.20 -27.97 37.08
N THR A 797 32.79 -28.82 38.03
CA THR A 797 31.76 -29.84 37.81
C THR A 797 30.85 -29.91 39.02
N GLN A 798 29.56 -29.70 38.78
CA GLN A 798 28.45 -29.87 39.72
C GLN A 798 27.53 -30.99 39.22
N VAL A 799 26.61 -31.44 40.06
CA VAL A 799 25.64 -32.50 39.72
C VAL A 799 24.25 -32.06 40.15
N VAL A 800 23.27 -32.21 39.25
CA VAL A 800 21.83 -32.05 39.54
C VAL A 800 21.19 -33.43 39.50
N ALA A 801 20.44 -33.76 40.56
CA ALA A 801 19.65 -34.98 40.65
C ALA A 801 18.19 -34.69 40.30
N ALA A 802 17.62 -35.40 39.32
CA ALA A 802 16.27 -35.15 38.82
C ALA A 802 15.47 -36.46 38.62
N ASP A 803 14.14 -36.33 38.62
CA ASP A 803 13.25 -37.44 38.30
C ASP A 803 13.11 -37.61 36.77
N LEU A 804 13.11 -36.49 36.06
CA LEU A 804 12.96 -36.38 34.60
C LEU A 804 13.93 -35.35 34.03
N LEU A 805 14.40 -35.59 32.82
CA LEU A 805 15.21 -34.65 32.03
C LEU A 805 14.44 -34.18 30.79
N LEU A 806 14.28 -32.87 30.60
CA LEU A 806 13.77 -32.28 29.35
C LEU A 806 14.94 -31.72 28.53
N ILE A 807 15.09 -32.19 27.29
CA ILE A 807 16.07 -31.67 26.33
C ILE A 807 15.34 -30.68 25.41
N ALA A 808 15.55 -29.37 25.66
CA ALA A 808 14.90 -28.24 24.99
C ALA A 808 15.92 -27.36 24.22
N THR A 809 17.00 -27.97 23.73
CA THR A 809 18.16 -27.35 23.06
C THR A 809 17.89 -26.88 21.62
N GLY A 810 16.69 -26.37 21.36
CA GLY A 810 16.23 -25.94 20.04
C GLY A 810 15.87 -27.09 19.10
N LYS A 811 15.72 -26.77 17.81
CA LYS A 811 15.33 -27.69 16.73
C LYS A 811 16.40 -27.74 15.63
N ARG A 812 16.28 -28.70 14.70
CA ARG A 812 17.07 -28.73 13.47
C ARG A 812 16.29 -29.42 12.34
N PRO A 813 16.28 -28.89 11.10
CA PRO A 813 15.68 -29.59 9.97
C PRO A 813 16.29 -30.96 9.75
N ASP A 814 15.44 -31.96 9.51
CA ASP A 814 15.85 -33.27 8.99
C ASP A 814 15.16 -33.49 7.65
N THR A 815 15.93 -33.33 6.58
CA THR A 815 15.49 -33.53 5.19
C THR A 815 15.86 -34.91 4.64
N SER A 816 16.44 -35.80 5.45
CA SER A 816 17.05 -37.06 4.97
C SER A 816 16.06 -38.01 4.31
N GLY A 817 14.82 -38.05 4.80
CA GLY A 817 13.74 -38.86 4.22
C GLY A 817 13.22 -38.36 2.87
N LEU A 818 13.44 -37.08 2.52
CA LEU A 818 12.85 -36.46 1.32
C LEU A 818 13.56 -36.85 0.01
N ALA A 819 14.83 -37.28 0.06
CA ALA A 819 15.67 -37.55 -1.12
C ALA A 819 15.78 -36.35 -2.10
N LEU A 820 16.03 -35.16 -1.55
CA LEU A 820 16.12 -33.86 -2.25
C LEU A 820 17.11 -33.85 -3.43
N GLU A 821 18.14 -34.70 -3.39
CA GLU A 821 19.14 -34.83 -4.46
C GLU A 821 18.53 -35.26 -5.81
N ARG A 822 17.42 -36.00 -5.78
CA ARG A 822 16.68 -36.45 -6.98
C ARG A 822 15.83 -35.34 -7.60
N ALA A 823 15.42 -34.35 -6.80
CA ALA A 823 14.74 -33.16 -7.29
C ALA A 823 15.72 -32.07 -7.75
N GLY A 824 16.99 -32.12 -7.31
CA GLY A 824 17.99 -31.07 -7.55
C GLY A 824 17.96 -29.92 -6.53
N VAL A 825 17.25 -30.10 -5.42
CA VAL A 825 17.12 -29.10 -4.34
C VAL A 825 18.39 -29.10 -3.48
N ARG A 826 19.00 -27.93 -3.30
CA ARG A 826 20.22 -27.75 -2.50
C ARG A 826 19.91 -27.45 -1.04
N LEU A 827 20.70 -28.06 -0.16
CA LEU A 827 20.76 -27.68 1.26
C LEU A 827 21.66 -26.46 1.46
N GLY A 828 21.31 -25.66 2.45
CA GLY A 828 22.12 -24.58 3.02
C GLY A 828 22.86 -25.05 4.28
N GLU A 829 23.01 -24.15 5.25
CA GLU A 829 23.66 -24.49 6.52
C GLU A 829 22.82 -25.41 7.40
N ARG A 830 23.50 -26.22 8.24
CA ARG A 830 22.94 -26.99 9.36
C ARG A 830 21.81 -27.98 9.01
N GLY A 831 21.60 -28.28 7.72
CA GLY A 831 20.56 -29.19 7.23
C GLY A 831 19.30 -28.50 6.69
N ALA A 832 19.23 -27.16 6.75
CA ALA A 832 18.11 -26.41 6.18
C ALA A 832 18.11 -26.43 4.64
N ILE A 833 16.95 -26.27 4.02
CA ILE A 833 16.84 -26.07 2.56
C ILE A 833 17.24 -24.63 2.21
N ALA A 834 18.07 -24.45 1.18
CA ALA A 834 18.46 -23.12 0.72
C ALA A 834 17.35 -22.49 -0.14
N VAL A 835 16.85 -21.33 0.26
CA VAL A 835 15.83 -20.54 -0.44
C VAL A 835 16.21 -19.06 -0.57
N ASP A 836 15.55 -18.36 -1.49
CA ASP A 836 15.56 -16.89 -1.56
C ASP A 836 14.42 -16.26 -0.71
N THR A 837 14.27 -14.93 -0.79
CA THR A 837 13.21 -14.19 -0.06
C THR A 837 11.79 -14.42 -0.59
N ARG A 838 11.62 -15.18 -1.69
CA ARG A 838 10.32 -15.64 -2.22
C ARG A 838 9.99 -17.06 -1.75
N GLY A 839 10.90 -17.71 -1.02
CA GLY A 839 10.82 -19.13 -0.66
C GLY A 839 11.24 -20.08 -1.79
N GLN A 840 11.74 -19.58 -2.92
CA GLN A 840 12.13 -20.40 -4.08
C GLN A 840 13.46 -21.09 -3.80
N THR A 841 13.54 -22.40 -4.05
CA THR A 841 14.77 -23.19 -3.88
C THR A 841 15.73 -23.03 -5.07
N SER A 842 16.79 -23.86 -5.13
CA SER A 842 17.63 -23.98 -6.32
C SER A 842 16.93 -24.57 -7.57
N VAL A 843 15.64 -24.93 -7.46
CA VAL A 843 14.80 -25.48 -8.53
C VAL A 843 13.58 -24.56 -8.70
N PRO A 844 13.32 -23.93 -9.88
CA PRO A 844 12.37 -22.83 -9.99
C PRO A 844 10.92 -23.14 -9.58
N HIS A 845 10.44 -24.36 -9.82
CA HIS A 845 9.08 -24.80 -9.47
C HIS A 845 8.99 -25.49 -8.10
N ILE A 846 10.06 -25.46 -7.30
CA ILE A 846 10.08 -26.02 -5.94
C ILE A 846 10.42 -24.91 -4.94
N TYR A 847 9.53 -24.74 -3.96
CA TYR A 847 9.64 -23.79 -2.86
C TYR A 847 9.82 -24.54 -1.53
N ALA A 848 10.31 -23.86 -0.49
CA ALA A 848 10.35 -24.39 0.88
C ALA A 848 10.03 -23.30 1.91
N VAL A 849 9.31 -23.66 2.98
CA VAL A 849 8.73 -22.72 3.95
C VAL A 849 8.68 -23.29 5.37
N GLY A 850 8.72 -22.41 6.37
CA GLY A 850 8.72 -22.75 7.79
C GLY A 850 10.05 -23.36 8.25
N ASP A 851 10.04 -24.04 9.40
CA ASP A 851 11.26 -24.42 10.13
C ASP A 851 12.31 -25.16 9.28
N VAL A 852 11.91 -25.84 8.20
CA VAL A 852 12.80 -26.57 7.26
C VAL A 852 13.80 -25.66 6.52
N VAL A 853 13.52 -24.34 6.39
CA VAL A 853 14.48 -23.35 5.84
C VAL A 853 15.32 -22.64 6.91
N GLY A 854 15.08 -22.93 8.20
CA GLY A 854 15.75 -22.28 9.31
C GLY A 854 15.23 -20.86 9.58
N GLY A 855 16.10 -19.98 10.09
CA GLY A 855 15.70 -18.66 10.58
C GLY A 855 14.90 -18.74 11.88
N TYR A 856 13.91 -17.85 12.06
CA TYR A 856 12.97 -17.92 13.18
C TYR A 856 11.95 -19.05 12.94
N MET A 857 12.10 -20.13 13.70
CA MET A 857 11.24 -21.31 13.67
C MET A 857 9.91 -21.06 14.43
N LEU A 858 9.07 -20.21 13.84
CA LEU A 858 7.82 -19.71 14.42
C LEU A 858 6.64 -19.99 13.49
N ALA A 859 5.50 -20.39 14.06
CA ALA A 859 4.33 -20.86 13.31
C ALA A 859 3.73 -19.79 12.37
N HIS A 860 3.64 -18.54 12.83
CA HIS A 860 3.14 -17.42 12.04
C HIS A 860 4.14 -16.95 10.98
N THR A 861 5.44 -17.04 11.25
CA THR A 861 6.51 -16.83 10.25
C THR A 861 6.44 -17.90 9.16
N ALA A 862 6.25 -19.17 9.53
CA ALA A 862 6.02 -20.27 8.59
C ALA A 862 4.76 -20.04 7.73
N ALA A 863 3.64 -19.66 8.35
CA ALA A 863 2.40 -19.31 7.66
C ALA A 863 2.59 -18.15 6.66
N GLN A 864 3.31 -17.09 7.05
CA GLN A 864 3.59 -15.96 6.16
C GLN A 864 4.52 -16.34 5.00
N GLN A 865 5.53 -17.19 5.24
CA GLN A 865 6.34 -17.76 4.17
C GLN A 865 5.50 -18.65 3.23
N GLY A 866 4.55 -19.41 3.77
CA GLY A 866 3.56 -20.18 3.00
C GLY A 866 2.74 -19.31 2.05
N ARG A 867 2.14 -18.23 2.54
CA ARG A 867 1.41 -17.26 1.70
C ARG A 867 2.30 -16.54 0.68
N VAL A 868 3.56 -16.24 1.03
CA VAL A 868 4.55 -15.70 0.06
C VAL A 868 4.86 -16.72 -1.04
N ALA A 869 5.06 -18.00 -0.72
CA ALA A 869 5.30 -19.04 -1.72
C ALA A 869 4.06 -19.26 -2.61
N ALA A 870 2.86 -19.31 -2.03
CA ALA A 870 1.59 -19.39 -2.77
C ALA A 870 1.42 -18.20 -3.72
N ALA A 871 1.61 -16.96 -3.24
CA ALA A 871 1.50 -15.76 -4.07
C ALA A 871 2.50 -15.75 -5.24
N ASN A 872 3.74 -16.21 -5.05
CA ASN A 872 4.71 -16.36 -6.14
C ASN A 872 4.31 -17.49 -7.12
N LEU A 873 3.73 -18.60 -6.64
CA LEU A 873 3.19 -19.67 -7.50
C LEU A 873 1.98 -19.21 -8.33
N LEU A 874 1.20 -18.25 -7.84
CA LEU A 874 0.12 -17.56 -8.55
C LEU A 874 0.62 -16.46 -9.52
N GLY A 875 1.94 -16.21 -9.58
CA GLY A 875 2.56 -15.23 -10.49
C GLY A 875 2.72 -13.82 -9.91
N HIS A 876 2.41 -13.60 -8.64
CA HIS A 876 2.72 -12.35 -7.95
C HIS A 876 4.20 -12.24 -7.59
N ARG A 877 4.64 -11.04 -7.17
CA ARG A 877 6.03 -10.74 -6.78
C ARG A 877 6.16 -10.54 -5.26
N ALA A 878 5.74 -11.53 -4.49
CA ALA A 878 5.72 -11.46 -3.03
C ALA A 878 7.10 -11.74 -2.43
N THR A 879 7.50 -11.03 -1.37
CA THR A 879 8.74 -11.32 -0.63
C THR A 879 8.52 -11.32 0.87
N TYR A 880 9.28 -12.14 1.59
CA TYR A 880 9.28 -12.25 3.04
C TYR A 880 10.43 -11.42 3.65
N GLU A 881 10.09 -10.59 4.65
CA GLU A 881 11.02 -9.70 5.34
C GLU A 881 11.28 -10.16 6.78
N ALA A 882 12.29 -11.01 7.01
CA ALA A 882 12.64 -11.47 8.37
C ALA A 882 12.96 -10.33 9.37
N ARG A 883 13.30 -9.12 8.88
CA ARG A 883 13.47 -7.90 9.72
C ARG A 883 12.17 -7.35 10.30
N LYS A 884 11.01 -7.88 9.90
CA LYS A 884 9.67 -7.52 10.38
C LYS A 884 8.99 -8.66 11.18
N ASP A 885 9.68 -9.79 11.41
CA ASP A 885 9.17 -10.86 12.25
C ASP A 885 8.84 -10.38 13.67
N CYS A 886 7.90 -11.06 14.29
CA CYS A 886 7.58 -10.95 15.71
C CYS A 886 7.63 -12.31 16.38
N GLY A 887 7.59 -12.33 17.71
CA GLY A 887 7.48 -13.57 18.46
C GLY A 887 7.23 -13.32 19.94
N VAL A 888 6.65 -14.33 20.60
CA VAL A 888 6.34 -14.32 22.03
C VAL A 888 6.90 -15.60 22.64
N THR A 889 7.77 -15.46 23.64
CA THR A 889 8.06 -16.51 24.60
C THR A 889 7.12 -16.34 25.78
N PHE A 890 6.28 -17.34 26.04
CA PHE A 890 5.21 -17.26 27.03
C PHE A 890 5.74 -17.57 28.44
N THR A 891 6.77 -16.84 28.88
CA THR A 891 7.19 -16.71 30.29
C THR A 891 6.20 -15.86 31.10
N ARG A 892 6.41 -15.68 32.41
CA ARG A 892 5.64 -14.75 33.24
C ARG A 892 6.55 -13.89 34.13
N PRO A 893 6.69 -12.57 33.87
CA PRO A 893 6.11 -11.81 32.76
C PRO A 893 6.55 -12.35 31.38
N GLN A 894 5.70 -12.17 30.36
CA GLN A 894 5.95 -12.66 28.99
C GLN A 894 7.06 -11.86 28.32
N VAL A 895 7.90 -12.52 27.51
CA VAL A 895 8.89 -11.84 26.66
C VAL A 895 8.38 -11.84 25.23
N ALA A 896 8.29 -10.68 24.60
CA ALA A 896 7.92 -10.57 23.19
C ALA A 896 8.81 -9.59 22.43
N PHE A 897 8.85 -9.74 21.11
CA PHE A 897 9.51 -8.82 20.21
C PHE A 897 8.71 -8.65 18.92
N VAL A 898 8.96 -7.53 18.25
CA VAL A 898 8.76 -7.35 16.82
C VAL A 898 9.91 -6.52 16.26
N GLY A 899 10.38 -6.88 15.07
CA GLY A 899 11.44 -6.19 14.36
C GLY A 899 12.80 -6.30 15.04
N LEU A 900 13.66 -5.32 14.78
CA LEU A 900 15.08 -5.36 15.14
C LEU A 900 15.31 -4.94 16.59
N THR A 901 16.19 -5.66 17.31
CA THR A 901 16.79 -5.16 18.55
C THR A 901 17.71 -3.96 18.28
N THR A 902 18.00 -3.16 19.30
CA THR A 902 18.95 -2.05 19.23
C THR A 902 20.34 -2.51 18.76
N GLU A 903 20.73 -3.75 19.05
CA GLU A 903 21.99 -4.35 18.58
C GLU A 903 21.92 -4.75 17.09
N GLN A 904 20.88 -5.47 16.69
CA GLN A 904 20.64 -5.89 15.31
C GLN A 904 20.52 -4.68 14.36
N ALA A 905 19.80 -3.63 14.76
CA ALA A 905 19.64 -2.43 13.95
C ALA A 905 20.97 -1.69 13.73
N LYS A 906 21.84 -1.62 14.76
CA LYS A 906 23.19 -1.05 14.63
C LYS A 906 24.10 -1.92 13.76
N ALA A 907 24.01 -3.25 13.90
CA ALA A 907 24.73 -4.19 13.04
C ALA A 907 24.29 -4.11 11.56
N ALA A 908 23.01 -3.78 11.31
CA ALA A 908 22.48 -3.45 9.99
C ALA A 908 22.81 -2.03 9.49
N GLY A 909 23.60 -1.25 10.26
CA GLY A 909 24.07 0.08 9.87
C GLY A 909 23.10 1.24 10.14
N LEU A 910 21.99 1.01 10.86
CA LEU A 910 20.98 2.03 11.14
C LEU A 910 21.37 2.93 12.34
N ASP A 911 21.27 4.24 12.17
CA ASP A 911 21.38 5.21 13.28
C ASP A 911 20.07 5.23 14.09
N VAL A 912 19.95 4.33 15.05
CA VAL A 912 18.75 4.17 15.88
C VAL A 912 18.79 4.90 17.22
N VAL A 913 17.59 5.15 17.75
CA VAL A 913 17.32 5.65 19.09
C VAL A 913 16.29 4.78 19.80
N GLU A 914 16.53 4.52 21.08
CA GLU A 914 15.64 3.71 21.93
C GLU A 914 14.94 4.55 23.01
N VAL A 915 13.70 4.16 23.34
CA VAL A 915 12.96 4.63 24.52
C VAL A 915 12.41 3.41 25.27
N LYS A 916 12.35 3.47 26.60
CA LYS A 916 11.80 2.40 27.43
C LYS A 916 11.03 2.92 28.63
N VAL A 917 10.03 2.17 29.05
CA VAL A 917 9.13 2.46 30.18
C VAL A 917 8.99 1.19 31.02
N PRO A 918 9.32 1.21 32.32
CA PRO A 918 9.11 0.07 33.20
C PRO A 918 7.62 -0.08 33.55
N MET A 919 7.14 -1.32 33.72
CA MET A 919 5.75 -1.59 34.09
C MET A 919 5.41 -1.13 35.52
N SER A 920 6.42 -0.94 36.36
CA SER A 920 6.28 -0.34 37.70
C SER A 920 5.92 1.15 37.73
N ILE A 921 5.77 1.82 36.58
CA ILE A 921 5.14 3.15 36.48
C ILE A 921 3.85 3.18 35.64
N ASP A 922 3.38 2.03 35.17
CA ASP A 922 2.13 1.93 34.41
C ASP A 922 0.92 1.76 35.34
N ALA A 923 -0.15 2.51 35.09
CA ALA A 923 -1.33 2.52 35.95
C ALA A 923 -2.13 1.21 35.86
N LYS A 924 -2.20 0.59 34.67
CA LYS A 924 -2.92 -0.67 34.47
C LYS A 924 -2.17 -1.84 35.13
N ALA A 925 -0.85 -1.90 34.98
CA ALA A 925 0.01 -2.86 35.68
C ALA A 925 -0.04 -2.70 37.21
N MET A 926 -0.11 -1.47 37.75
CA MET A 926 -0.34 -1.25 39.18
C MET A 926 -1.68 -1.80 39.67
N MET A 927 -2.75 -1.72 38.86
CA MET A 927 -4.08 -2.23 39.22
C MET A 927 -4.16 -3.76 39.25
N THR A 928 -3.34 -4.47 38.48
CA THR A 928 -3.28 -5.94 38.47
C THR A 928 -2.12 -6.53 39.28
N GLY A 929 -1.15 -5.70 39.68
CA GLY A 929 0.08 -6.12 40.35
C GLY A 929 1.22 -6.53 39.41
N GLU A 930 0.98 -6.55 38.11
CA GLU A 930 1.84 -7.06 37.03
C GLU A 930 2.97 -6.07 36.66
N THR A 931 3.69 -5.62 37.68
CA THR A 931 4.62 -4.47 37.65
C THR A 931 6.07 -4.83 37.33
N ASP A 932 6.39 -6.11 37.15
CA ASP A 932 7.74 -6.56 36.80
C ASP A 932 8.00 -6.43 35.29
N GLY A 933 9.05 -5.70 34.92
CA GLY A 933 9.56 -5.61 33.54
C GLY A 933 9.43 -4.23 32.89
N LEU A 934 9.49 -4.19 31.55
CA LEU A 934 9.43 -2.96 30.74
C LEU A 934 8.97 -3.21 29.29
N ILE A 935 8.56 -2.12 28.62
CA ILE A 935 8.42 -2.07 27.16
C ILE A 935 9.48 -1.12 26.59
N LYS A 936 10.09 -1.50 25.47
CA LYS A 936 11.17 -0.79 24.77
C LYS A 936 10.80 -0.61 23.29
N MET A 937 10.99 0.58 22.75
CA MET A 937 10.75 0.91 21.33
C MET A 937 12.04 1.45 20.72
N VAL A 938 12.35 0.97 19.51
CA VAL A 938 13.54 1.31 18.73
C VAL A 938 13.08 1.97 17.42
N ALA A 939 13.58 3.16 17.13
CA ALA A 939 13.24 3.91 15.92
C ALA A 939 14.51 4.48 15.25
N GLU A 940 14.48 4.64 13.93
CA GLU A 940 15.56 5.30 13.20
C GLU A 940 15.56 6.81 13.46
N ARG A 941 16.73 7.40 13.69
CA ARG A 941 16.87 8.83 14.02
C ARG A 941 16.44 9.76 12.87
N GLN A 942 16.62 9.36 11.62
CA GLN A 942 16.42 10.24 10.47
C GLN A 942 14.98 10.22 9.96
N SER A 943 14.42 9.04 9.68
CA SER A 943 13.02 8.91 9.23
C SER A 943 11.97 8.90 10.36
N HIS A 944 12.41 8.81 11.63
CA HIS A 944 11.55 8.54 12.80
C HIS A 944 10.72 7.24 12.70
N ARG A 945 11.02 6.33 11.76
CA ARG A 945 10.30 5.06 11.61
C ARG A 945 10.62 4.10 12.75
N ILE A 946 9.60 3.46 13.30
CA ILE A 946 9.75 2.41 14.33
C ILE A 946 10.26 1.14 13.64
N VAL A 947 11.43 0.66 14.06
CA VAL A 947 12.11 -0.51 13.48
C VAL A 947 12.08 -1.74 14.39
N GLY A 948 11.63 -1.58 15.64
CA GLY A 948 11.35 -2.69 16.54
C GLY A 948 10.72 -2.26 17.87
N VAL A 949 9.98 -3.18 18.50
CA VAL A 949 9.39 -3.02 19.84
C VAL A 949 9.58 -4.32 20.61
N HIS A 950 10.03 -4.22 21.86
CA HIS A 950 10.48 -5.34 22.68
C HIS A 950 9.86 -5.25 24.07
N PHE A 951 9.44 -6.38 24.60
CA PHE A 951 8.53 -6.47 25.74
C PHE A 951 9.06 -7.46 26.79
N LEU A 952 9.04 -7.05 28.06
CA LEU A 952 8.95 -7.94 29.20
C LEU A 952 7.78 -7.43 30.07
N THR A 953 6.61 -8.03 29.93
CA THR A 953 5.38 -7.64 30.64
C THR A 953 4.38 -8.79 30.58
N ASP A 954 3.46 -8.88 31.53
CA ASP A 954 2.22 -9.61 31.29
C ASP A 954 1.40 -8.96 30.16
N HIS A 955 0.57 -9.75 29.49
CA HIS A 955 -0.21 -9.39 28.29
C HIS A 955 0.61 -9.01 27.02
N ALA A 956 1.93 -9.25 26.98
CA ALA A 956 2.76 -8.98 25.80
C ALA A 956 2.26 -9.71 24.54
N ASP A 957 1.64 -10.88 24.68
CA ASP A 957 0.96 -11.66 23.64
C ASP A 957 -0.18 -10.92 22.93
N THR A 958 -0.84 -9.99 23.62
CA THR A 958 -1.84 -9.09 23.03
C THR A 958 -1.22 -7.76 22.57
N LEU A 959 -0.33 -7.17 23.38
CA LEU A 959 0.30 -5.87 23.10
C LEU A 959 1.20 -5.89 21.86
N VAL A 960 1.83 -7.04 21.56
CA VAL A 960 2.67 -7.20 20.36
C VAL A 960 1.87 -7.03 19.06
N GLY A 961 0.55 -7.28 19.06
CA GLY A 961 -0.29 -7.14 17.87
C GLY A 961 -0.34 -5.71 17.31
N GLU A 962 -0.41 -4.71 18.19
CA GLU A 962 -0.37 -3.30 17.77
C GLU A 962 1.03 -2.91 17.27
N ALA A 963 2.08 -3.37 17.96
CA ALA A 963 3.46 -3.14 17.55
C ALA A 963 3.84 -3.83 16.23
N VAL A 964 3.21 -4.97 15.90
CA VAL A 964 3.29 -5.60 14.58
C VAL A 964 2.77 -4.66 13.49
N MET A 965 1.67 -3.95 13.73
CA MET A 965 1.21 -2.92 12.80
C MET A 965 2.19 -1.76 12.69
N MET A 966 2.77 -1.30 13.82
CA MET A 966 3.76 -0.20 13.82
C MET A 966 5.00 -0.51 12.97
N VAL A 967 5.58 -1.70 13.12
CA VAL A 967 6.79 -2.10 12.37
C VAL A 967 6.46 -2.50 10.93
N SER A 968 5.36 -3.23 10.70
CA SER A 968 5.01 -3.74 9.37
C SER A 968 4.58 -2.64 8.41
N ALA A 969 3.81 -1.66 8.89
CA ALA A 969 3.41 -0.46 8.14
C ALA A 969 4.44 0.68 8.21
N GLU A 970 5.62 0.43 8.79
CA GLU A 970 6.75 1.37 8.88
C GLU A 970 6.36 2.73 9.50
N LEU A 971 5.52 2.71 10.53
CA LEU A 971 4.95 3.91 11.15
C LEU A 971 6.02 4.79 11.82
N THR A 972 5.83 6.09 11.70
CA THR A 972 6.66 7.09 12.36
C THR A 972 6.27 7.30 13.83
N LEU A 973 7.25 7.74 14.63
CA LEU A 973 7.01 8.24 15.98
C LEU A 973 5.94 9.36 16.01
N GLU A 974 5.90 10.24 15.01
CA GLU A 974 4.85 11.26 14.89
C GLU A 974 3.45 10.65 14.85
N GLN A 975 3.20 9.67 13.97
CA GLN A 975 1.89 9.03 13.83
C GLN A 975 1.44 8.38 15.15
N VAL A 976 2.30 7.56 15.75
CA VAL A 976 2.00 6.88 17.03
C VAL A 976 1.86 7.88 18.18
N ALA A 977 2.66 8.96 18.22
CA ALA A 977 2.53 10.01 19.24
C ALA A 977 1.18 10.76 19.19
N THR A 978 0.59 10.88 17.99
CA THR A 978 -0.71 11.55 17.75
C THR A 978 -1.93 10.64 17.86
N ALA A 979 -1.77 9.31 17.81
CA ALA A 979 -2.89 8.38 17.91
C ALA A 979 -3.53 8.43 19.31
N ILE A 980 -4.86 8.42 19.36
CA ILE A 980 -5.63 8.39 20.61
C ILE A 980 -5.72 6.92 21.07
N HIS A 981 -4.94 6.58 22.08
CA HIS A 981 -4.97 5.27 22.72
C HIS A 981 -5.96 5.30 23.91
N PRO A 982 -6.67 4.20 24.21
CA PRO A 982 -7.61 4.14 25.33
C PRO A 982 -6.90 4.18 26.69
N HIS A 983 -7.54 4.81 27.69
CA HIS A 983 -7.02 4.93 29.06
C HIS A 983 -8.04 4.39 30.09
N PRO A 984 -7.62 3.66 31.14
CA PRO A 984 -6.26 3.19 31.42
C PRO A 984 -5.94 1.86 30.70
N THR A 985 -4.94 1.84 29.82
CA THR A 985 -4.48 0.60 29.16
C THR A 985 -2.97 0.60 28.90
N GLN A 986 -2.32 -0.57 28.88
CA GLN A 986 -0.89 -0.68 28.57
C GLN A 986 -0.53 -0.22 27.14
N THR A 987 -1.48 -0.11 26.20
CA THR A 987 -1.17 0.40 24.85
C THR A 987 -0.94 1.91 24.83
N GLU A 988 -1.50 2.68 25.79
CA GLU A 988 -1.26 4.13 25.87
C GLU A 988 0.22 4.49 26.06
N LEU A 989 1.00 3.52 26.56
CA LEU A 989 2.45 3.60 26.67
C LEU A 989 3.15 3.75 25.32
N PHE A 990 2.61 3.22 24.21
CA PHE A 990 3.24 3.36 22.89
C PHE A 990 3.24 4.83 22.43
N GLY A 991 2.07 5.48 22.46
CA GLY A 991 1.94 6.92 22.20
C GLY A 991 2.80 7.76 23.14
N GLU A 992 2.88 7.39 24.42
CA GLU A 992 3.70 8.11 25.41
C GLU A 992 5.20 7.92 25.19
N MET A 993 5.63 6.72 24.84
CA MET A 993 7.01 6.40 24.46
C MET A 993 7.42 7.18 23.20
N ALA A 994 6.55 7.24 22.19
CA ALA A 994 6.78 8.02 20.99
C ALA A 994 6.90 9.53 21.30
N ARG A 995 5.99 10.10 22.10
CA ARG A 995 6.06 11.51 22.58
C ARG A 995 7.36 11.78 23.35
N ARG A 996 7.77 10.90 24.26
CA ARG A 996 9.03 11.01 25.02
C ARG A 996 10.26 10.98 24.11
N LEU A 997 10.26 10.09 23.11
CA LEU A 997 11.36 9.94 22.17
C LEU A 997 11.52 11.16 21.25
N LEU A 998 10.41 11.65 20.67
CA LEU A 998 10.37 12.90 19.90
C LEU A 998 10.82 14.11 20.73
N SER A 999 10.35 14.21 21.97
CA SER A 999 10.74 15.26 22.92
C SER A 999 12.26 15.24 23.18
N ARG A 1000 12.87 14.05 23.29
CA ARG A 1000 14.32 13.88 23.41
C ARG A 1000 15.06 14.26 22.12
N LEU A 1001 14.60 13.80 20.96
CA LEU A 1001 15.19 14.13 19.64
C LEU A 1001 15.19 15.64 19.39
N ARG A 1002 14.07 16.32 19.63
CA ARG A 1002 13.92 17.78 19.48
C ARG A 1002 14.86 18.55 20.43
N ARG A 1003 15.08 18.06 21.66
CA ARG A 1003 16.11 18.61 22.57
C ARG A 1003 17.53 18.38 22.05
N SER A 1004 17.85 17.18 21.56
CA SER A 1004 19.17 16.87 21.00
C SER A 1004 19.50 17.67 19.74
N ALA A 1005 18.53 17.98 18.90
CA ALA A 1005 18.71 18.87 17.75
C ALA A 1005 19.01 20.32 18.18
N ARG A 1006 18.22 20.86 19.13
CA ARG A 1006 18.42 22.20 19.73
C ARG A 1006 19.70 22.36 20.57
N ALA A 1007 20.45 21.29 20.78
CA ALA A 1007 21.76 21.31 21.46
C ALA A 1007 22.94 21.04 20.51
N LYS A 1008 22.67 20.88 19.21
CA LYS A 1008 23.67 20.78 18.12
C LYS A 1008 23.64 21.98 17.16
N ALA A 1009 22.58 22.79 17.22
CA ALA A 1009 22.42 24.07 16.54
C ALA A 1009 22.62 25.21 17.55
#